data_AF-A0A520HW93-F1
#
_entry.id   AF-A0A520HW93-F1
#
_cell.length_a   1.000
_cell.length_b   1.000
_cell.length_c   1.000
_cell.angle_alpha   90.00
_cell.angle_beta   90.00
_cell.angle_gamma   90.00
#
_symmetry.space_group_name_H-M   'P 1'
#
loop_
_entity.id
_entity.type
_entity.pdbx_description
1 polymer ?
#
loop_
_entity_poly.entity_id
_entity_poly.type
_entity_poly.pdbx_seq_one_letter_code
_entity_poly.pdbx_strand_id
1 'polypeptide(L)'
;MSATGVARISGAVTSGGAYRVTGGSVTLGDTGIVQKAAGEVRITSTSGDVTGVRGLTLTSDSDGAGADRLVLDSAGQIAFAGTRIQARPGGGAVLGLRAGSGRTMQFGSIEAARIGSFDGNAIAATLSHNASIGADDVAVSDLSVALARGDLTFGKVGASGNLTLRTDAGAIALGEVRGGDIDLSSSGALTTSNVTSTGGTLLKGETIDVRGRLSAARQLLADARAALTLRDVGAGGAATLKAGGAIVADTVEAASITASGLGATLANAKAGDALTLTSGRDLSLGNGSAGGSATLDVAGLATIGALSAGPAVTVTANDVALNGPVRAQTVAFANRAPATTTMRIGDGTGADGFRLSDAEVRQVTADTLRFDAGAGAMEVGTLALGTGSGRAVEMLGTGDIRVIGSVSTQGSGRSVRIGGGLADGNANAIHVVATRDGGGRLLFDGSDVELRGTRIAIGLAPGFIDTLQPGAAGIAQAQSLIGNGNSALYNPQLGGGFYDPGSTTTLSARSLTVRFGDYALFQNTAIPGEFSGLKLGGALGAPVSPALRISTFGTPGQASVALFGTINGIDGASAALLGNPVINIDPVLLPNSRINGCLAGSGAGCINTIVIQPTLQVFDWSSEEVFGISRDVTVPFAPLVGSNNEELLTDLPALAPQSLTDQKAKP
;
A
#
# COMPACT_ATOMS: atom_id res chain seq x y z
N MET A 1 -59.99 -22.57 -36.38
CA MET A 1 -60.37 -23.95 -36.01
C MET A 1 -60.67 -23.99 -34.52
N SER A 2 -61.72 -24.69 -34.11
CA SER A 2 -62.09 -24.84 -32.70
C SER A 2 -62.44 -26.30 -32.41
N ALA A 3 -61.91 -26.84 -31.32
CA ALA A 3 -62.20 -28.18 -30.81
C ALA A 3 -62.49 -28.09 -29.30
N THR A 4 -63.40 -28.91 -28.79
CA THR A 4 -63.68 -29.00 -27.35
C THR A 4 -62.64 -29.84 -26.60
N GLY A 5 -62.02 -30.80 -27.29
CA GLY A 5 -60.91 -31.64 -26.80
C GLY A 5 -59.56 -31.20 -27.37
N VAL A 6 -58.71 -32.14 -27.77
CA VAL A 6 -57.38 -31.83 -28.33
C VAL A 6 -57.51 -31.35 -29.79
N ALA A 7 -56.94 -30.19 -30.11
CA ALA A 7 -56.74 -29.74 -31.48
C ALA A 7 -55.32 -30.14 -31.95
N ARG A 8 -55.22 -31.06 -32.93
CA ARG A 8 -53.95 -31.48 -33.52
C ARG A 8 -53.88 -31.06 -34.99
N ILE A 9 -52.85 -30.29 -35.35
CA ILE A 9 -52.58 -29.86 -36.72
C ILE A 9 -51.17 -30.30 -37.09
N SER A 10 -51.05 -31.47 -37.71
CA SER A 10 -49.76 -32.05 -38.10
C SER A 10 -49.26 -31.59 -39.47
N GLY A 11 -50.12 -31.05 -40.34
CA GLY A 11 -49.74 -30.62 -41.69
C GLY A 11 -49.13 -29.21 -41.75
N ALA A 12 -48.56 -28.88 -42.91
CA ALA A 12 -48.21 -27.50 -43.24
C ALA A 12 -49.47 -26.63 -43.35
N VAL A 13 -49.35 -25.37 -42.97
CA VAL A 13 -50.45 -24.39 -43.03
C VAL A 13 -49.96 -23.12 -43.68
N THR A 14 -50.73 -22.57 -44.63
CA THR A 14 -50.51 -21.24 -45.19
C THR A 14 -51.85 -20.53 -45.27
N SER A 15 -52.03 -19.49 -44.45
CA SER A 15 -53.23 -18.64 -44.44
C SER A 15 -52.92 -17.28 -45.04
N GLY A 16 -53.78 -16.78 -45.93
CA GLY A 16 -53.71 -15.40 -46.44
C GLY A 16 -54.27 -14.35 -45.47
N GLY A 17 -54.85 -14.78 -44.35
CA GLY A 17 -55.33 -13.91 -43.27
C GLY A 17 -54.84 -14.41 -41.91
N ALA A 18 -55.69 -14.37 -40.89
CA ALA A 18 -55.33 -14.90 -39.57
C ALA A 18 -55.27 -16.44 -39.55
N TYR A 19 -54.46 -17.01 -38.65
CA TYR A 19 -54.42 -18.43 -38.32
C TYR A 19 -54.77 -18.62 -36.84
N ARG A 20 -56.00 -19.06 -36.57
CA ARG A 20 -56.55 -19.20 -35.21
C ARG A 20 -56.91 -20.64 -34.88
N VAL A 21 -56.39 -21.13 -33.75
CA VAL A 21 -56.66 -22.49 -33.23
C VAL A 21 -57.08 -22.40 -31.77
N THR A 22 -58.18 -23.06 -31.42
CA THR A 22 -58.64 -23.18 -30.03
C THR A 22 -58.95 -24.65 -29.72
N GLY A 23 -58.45 -25.15 -28.59
CA GLY A 23 -58.66 -26.52 -28.12
C GLY A 23 -58.65 -26.59 -26.58
N GLY A 24 -59.07 -27.72 -26.00
CA GLY A 24 -58.73 -28.05 -24.61
C GLY A 24 -57.22 -28.15 -24.41
N SER A 25 -56.53 -28.83 -25.33
CA SER A 25 -55.07 -28.76 -25.55
C SER A 25 -54.80 -28.56 -27.05
N VAL A 26 -53.64 -28.01 -27.40
CA VAL A 26 -53.25 -27.80 -28.80
C VAL A 26 -51.89 -28.43 -29.10
N THR A 27 -51.79 -29.16 -30.20
CA THR A 27 -50.51 -29.68 -30.74
C THR A 27 -50.34 -29.25 -32.19
N LEU A 28 -49.24 -28.56 -32.47
CA LEU A 28 -48.91 -28.04 -33.79
C LEU A 28 -47.68 -28.73 -34.36
N GLY A 29 -47.72 -28.96 -35.67
CA GLY A 29 -46.60 -29.43 -36.47
C GLY A 29 -46.39 -30.94 -36.46
N ASP A 30 -45.40 -31.30 -37.26
CA ASP A 30 -44.69 -32.57 -37.31
C ASP A 30 -43.24 -32.22 -37.71
N THR A 31 -42.37 -33.21 -37.86
CA THR A 31 -40.94 -32.99 -38.11
C THR A 31 -40.70 -32.20 -39.40
N GLY A 32 -40.12 -30.99 -39.28
CA GLY A 32 -39.69 -30.16 -40.41
C GLY A 32 -40.80 -29.37 -41.13
N ILE A 33 -41.92 -29.09 -40.45
CA ILE A 33 -43.09 -28.45 -41.07
C ILE A 33 -43.14 -26.94 -40.80
N VAL A 34 -43.65 -26.18 -41.77
CA VAL A 34 -43.93 -24.74 -41.64
C VAL A 34 -45.44 -24.51 -41.53
N GLN A 35 -45.84 -23.73 -40.53
CA GLN A 35 -47.19 -23.21 -40.37
C GLN A 35 -47.12 -21.69 -40.31
N LYS A 36 -47.75 -21.02 -41.27
CA LYS A 36 -47.64 -19.57 -41.43
C LYS A 36 -48.97 -18.89 -41.79
N ALA A 37 -49.07 -17.63 -41.43
CA ALA A 37 -50.19 -16.75 -41.75
C ALA A 37 -49.67 -15.40 -42.23
N ALA A 38 -50.32 -14.80 -43.23
CA ALA A 38 -50.08 -13.41 -43.61
C ALA A 38 -50.57 -12.42 -42.53
N GLY A 39 -51.57 -12.80 -41.73
CA GLY A 39 -52.01 -12.00 -40.57
C GLY A 39 -51.61 -12.59 -39.22
N GLU A 40 -52.42 -12.29 -38.20
CA GLU A 40 -52.25 -12.77 -36.82
C GLU A 40 -52.21 -14.31 -36.73
N VAL A 41 -51.30 -14.84 -35.93
CA VAL A 41 -51.34 -16.24 -35.47
C VAL A 41 -51.77 -16.25 -34.01
N ARG A 42 -52.89 -16.91 -33.68
CA ARG A 42 -53.35 -17.04 -32.28
C ARG A 42 -53.71 -18.48 -31.96
N ILE A 43 -53.02 -19.05 -30.98
CA ILE A 43 -53.18 -20.43 -30.54
C ILE A 43 -53.60 -20.43 -29.08
N THR A 44 -54.74 -21.03 -28.78
CA THR A 44 -55.34 -21.02 -27.44
C THR A 44 -55.64 -22.43 -26.95
N SER A 45 -55.12 -22.82 -25.78
CA SER A 45 -55.60 -23.98 -25.03
C SER A 45 -56.39 -23.54 -23.80
N THR A 46 -57.59 -24.09 -23.61
CA THR A 46 -58.50 -23.68 -22.53
C THR A 46 -58.29 -24.43 -21.21
N SER A 47 -57.68 -25.62 -21.25
CA SER A 47 -57.47 -26.45 -20.05
C SER A 47 -56.09 -27.10 -19.93
N GLY A 48 -55.43 -27.37 -21.06
CA GLY A 48 -54.15 -28.08 -21.12
C GLY A 48 -53.09 -27.30 -21.86
N ASP A 49 -52.16 -28.00 -22.51
CA ASP A 49 -50.93 -27.42 -23.02
C ASP A 49 -51.05 -26.91 -24.46
N VAL A 50 -50.14 -26.01 -24.84
CA VAL A 50 -49.85 -25.66 -26.24
C VAL A 50 -48.47 -26.24 -26.56
N THR A 51 -48.43 -27.21 -27.46
CA THR A 51 -47.22 -27.95 -27.83
C THR A 51 -46.87 -27.76 -29.30
N GLY A 52 -45.63 -27.42 -29.60
CA GLY A 52 -45.05 -27.45 -30.95
C GLY A 52 -44.09 -28.62 -31.09
N VAL A 53 -44.28 -29.45 -32.11
CA VAL A 53 -43.38 -30.59 -32.38
C VAL A 53 -42.03 -30.08 -32.89
N ARG A 54 -40.92 -30.72 -32.47
CA ARG A 54 -39.55 -30.36 -32.89
C ARG A 54 -39.46 -30.23 -34.41
N GLY A 55 -38.82 -29.16 -34.87
CA GLY A 55 -38.70 -28.82 -36.29
C GLY A 55 -39.87 -28.01 -36.86
N LEU A 56 -40.91 -27.72 -36.08
CA LEU A 56 -41.96 -26.78 -36.46
C LEU A 56 -41.38 -25.36 -36.64
N THR A 57 -41.73 -24.71 -37.74
CA THR A 57 -41.63 -23.25 -37.88
C THR A 57 -43.02 -22.63 -37.84
N LEU A 58 -43.28 -21.74 -36.87
CA LEU A 58 -44.54 -21.03 -36.72
C LEU A 58 -44.33 -19.54 -36.99
N THR A 59 -45.02 -19.00 -38.00
CA THR A 59 -44.79 -17.63 -38.48
C THR A 59 -46.10 -16.82 -38.55
N SER A 60 -46.16 -15.66 -37.89
CA SER A 60 -47.17 -14.62 -38.16
C SER A 60 -46.63 -13.58 -39.13
N ASP A 61 -47.51 -12.79 -39.73
CA ASP A 61 -47.13 -11.69 -40.63
C ASP A 61 -46.13 -12.12 -41.72
N SER A 62 -46.43 -13.25 -42.37
CA SER A 62 -45.50 -13.88 -43.30
C SER A 62 -45.34 -13.13 -44.62
N ASP A 63 -46.20 -12.15 -44.92
CA ASP A 63 -46.08 -11.25 -46.06
C ASP A 63 -45.33 -9.93 -45.71
N GLY A 64 -45.13 -9.65 -44.42
CA GLY A 64 -44.42 -8.48 -43.91
C GLY A 64 -45.18 -7.16 -44.09
N ALA A 65 -46.47 -7.19 -44.43
CA ALA A 65 -47.25 -6.00 -44.79
C ALA A 65 -47.75 -5.20 -43.58
N GLY A 66 -47.89 -5.82 -42.40
CA GLY A 66 -48.45 -5.18 -41.19
C GLY A 66 -47.83 -5.70 -39.89
N ALA A 67 -48.04 -5.08 -38.73
CA ALA A 67 -47.37 -5.54 -37.49
C ALA A 67 -48.13 -6.69 -36.78
N ASP A 68 -48.59 -7.69 -37.53
CA ASP A 68 -49.51 -8.71 -37.02
C ASP A 68 -48.85 -9.68 -36.02
N ARG A 69 -49.42 -9.70 -34.81
CA ARG A 69 -48.88 -10.42 -33.65
C ARG A 69 -48.96 -11.94 -33.76
N LEU A 70 -48.09 -12.61 -33.02
CA LEU A 70 -48.17 -14.04 -32.71
C LEU A 70 -48.56 -14.20 -31.24
N VAL A 71 -49.58 -14.99 -30.93
CA VAL A 71 -50.05 -15.22 -29.56
C VAL A 71 -50.12 -16.71 -29.25
N LEU A 72 -49.45 -17.12 -28.17
CA LEU A 72 -49.59 -18.44 -27.55
C LEU A 72 -50.23 -18.26 -26.17
N ASP A 73 -51.45 -18.76 -26.03
CA ASP A 73 -52.29 -18.58 -24.86
C ASP A 73 -52.69 -19.95 -24.29
N SER A 74 -52.01 -20.39 -23.24
CA SER A 74 -52.15 -21.72 -22.66
C SER A 74 -52.64 -21.67 -21.22
N ALA A 75 -53.66 -22.46 -20.89
CA ALA A 75 -54.01 -22.74 -19.49
C ALA A 75 -52.99 -23.66 -18.79
N GLY A 76 -52.26 -24.47 -19.58
CA GLY A 76 -51.19 -25.37 -19.13
C GLY A 76 -49.79 -24.81 -19.44
N GLN A 77 -48.85 -25.69 -19.79
CA GLN A 77 -47.51 -25.29 -20.20
C GLN A 77 -47.48 -24.85 -21.67
N ILE A 78 -46.39 -24.18 -22.06
CA ILE A 78 -46.05 -23.95 -23.47
C ILE A 78 -44.79 -24.75 -23.77
N ALA A 79 -44.89 -25.73 -24.67
CA ALA A 79 -43.82 -26.68 -24.97
C ALA A 79 -43.44 -26.66 -26.46
N PHE A 80 -42.45 -25.85 -26.80
CA PHE A 80 -41.98 -25.54 -28.16
C PHE A 80 -40.47 -25.78 -28.30
N ALA A 81 -39.87 -26.66 -27.50
CA ALA A 81 -38.45 -26.99 -27.57
C ALA A 81 -38.02 -27.45 -28.97
N GLY A 82 -36.93 -26.89 -29.51
CA GLY A 82 -36.44 -27.23 -30.85
C GLY A 82 -37.36 -26.81 -32.00
N THR A 83 -38.22 -25.82 -31.78
CA THR A 83 -39.04 -25.17 -32.84
C THR A 83 -38.45 -23.82 -33.22
N ARG A 84 -38.96 -23.20 -34.28
CA ARG A 84 -38.67 -21.81 -34.66
C ARG A 84 -39.96 -20.99 -34.63
N ILE A 85 -40.00 -19.95 -33.82
CA ILE A 85 -41.14 -19.02 -33.72
C ILE A 85 -40.72 -17.69 -34.34
N GLN A 86 -41.50 -17.19 -35.29
CA GLN A 86 -41.24 -15.94 -36.00
C GLN A 86 -42.47 -15.02 -35.96
N ALA A 87 -42.46 -14.00 -35.12
CA ALA A 87 -43.43 -12.92 -35.19
C ALA A 87 -42.93 -11.90 -36.23
N ARG A 88 -43.32 -12.16 -37.49
CA ARG A 88 -42.70 -11.66 -38.74
C ARG A 88 -41.26 -12.18 -38.97
N PRO A 89 -40.93 -12.68 -40.17
CA PRO A 89 -39.53 -12.88 -40.56
C PRO A 89 -38.71 -11.59 -40.41
N GLY A 90 -37.56 -11.63 -39.75
CA GLY A 90 -36.79 -10.44 -39.37
C GLY A 90 -37.17 -9.82 -38.02
N GLY A 91 -38.20 -10.33 -37.33
CA GLY A 91 -38.55 -9.93 -35.96
C GLY A 91 -39.25 -8.56 -35.88
N GLY A 92 -40.22 -8.29 -36.75
CA GLY A 92 -40.93 -7.01 -36.79
C GLY A 92 -42.30 -6.97 -36.09
N ALA A 93 -42.80 -8.10 -35.57
CA ALA A 93 -44.08 -8.16 -34.86
C ALA A 93 -43.93 -8.68 -33.42
N VAL A 94 -44.91 -8.43 -32.56
CA VAL A 94 -44.85 -8.78 -31.13
C VAL A 94 -45.30 -10.23 -30.89
N LEU A 95 -44.57 -10.94 -30.02
CA LEU A 95 -44.93 -12.24 -29.48
C LEU A 95 -45.62 -12.09 -28.11
N GLY A 96 -46.89 -12.47 -28.03
CA GLY A 96 -47.67 -12.52 -26.79
C GLY A 96 -47.70 -13.92 -26.19
N LEU A 97 -47.37 -14.04 -24.91
CA LEU A 97 -47.32 -15.33 -24.21
C LEU A 97 -48.17 -15.31 -22.94
N ARG A 98 -48.94 -16.37 -22.72
CA ARG A 98 -49.57 -16.68 -21.43
C ARG A 98 -49.53 -18.19 -21.20
N ALA A 99 -49.03 -18.63 -20.06
CA ALA A 99 -49.08 -20.02 -19.60
C ALA A 99 -49.78 -20.08 -18.24
N GLY A 100 -50.19 -21.28 -17.82
CA GLY A 100 -50.74 -21.50 -16.50
C GLY A 100 -49.78 -21.11 -15.38
N SER A 101 -50.31 -20.66 -14.25
CA SER A 101 -49.52 -20.36 -13.05
C SER A 101 -48.68 -21.56 -12.62
N GLY A 102 -47.39 -21.36 -12.37
CA GLY A 102 -46.45 -22.40 -11.97
C GLY A 102 -46.08 -23.37 -13.10
N ARG A 103 -46.51 -23.13 -14.34
CA ARG A 103 -46.19 -23.98 -15.51
C ARG A 103 -45.03 -23.40 -16.29
N THR A 104 -44.17 -24.25 -16.81
CA THR A 104 -42.99 -23.81 -17.56
C THR A 104 -43.36 -23.32 -18.97
N MET A 105 -42.49 -22.49 -19.52
CA MET A 105 -42.49 -22.17 -20.95
C MET A 105 -41.15 -22.61 -21.53
N GLN A 106 -41.16 -23.48 -22.53
CA GLN A 106 -39.95 -23.90 -23.24
C GLN A 106 -40.12 -23.61 -24.73
N PHE A 107 -39.11 -23.02 -25.33
CA PHE A 107 -39.07 -22.67 -26.74
C PHE A 107 -37.81 -23.22 -27.41
N GLY A 108 -37.80 -23.22 -28.74
CA GLY A 108 -36.57 -23.28 -29.51
C GLY A 108 -36.10 -21.87 -29.82
N SER A 109 -35.87 -21.55 -31.10
CA SER A 109 -35.50 -20.18 -31.48
C SER A 109 -36.72 -19.27 -31.62
N ILE A 110 -36.55 -18.01 -31.21
CA ILE A 110 -37.56 -16.96 -31.25
C ILE A 110 -37.01 -15.75 -32.00
N GLU A 111 -37.81 -15.23 -32.92
CA GLU A 111 -37.55 -14.01 -33.66
C GLU A 111 -38.82 -13.13 -33.59
N ALA A 112 -38.73 -11.96 -32.94
CA ALA A 112 -39.88 -11.07 -32.72
C ALA A 112 -39.41 -9.63 -32.51
N ALA A 113 -40.28 -8.63 -32.61
CA ALA A 113 -39.91 -7.27 -32.21
C ALA A 113 -39.74 -7.19 -30.69
N ARG A 114 -40.64 -7.86 -29.96
CA ARG A 114 -40.69 -7.89 -28.51
C ARG A 114 -41.45 -9.13 -28.05
N ILE A 115 -41.14 -9.61 -26.85
CA ILE A 115 -41.89 -10.67 -26.16
C ILE A 115 -42.60 -10.06 -24.95
N GLY A 116 -43.87 -10.40 -24.71
CA GLY A 116 -44.62 -9.84 -23.60
C GLY A 116 -45.74 -10.72 -23.07
N SER A 117 -46.19 -10.44 -21.84
CA SER A 117 -47.34 -11.14 -21.25
C SER A 117 -48.63 -10.79 -21.98
N PHE A 118 -49.40 -11.82 -22.32
CA PHE A 118 -50.72 -11.68 -22.89
C PHE A 118 -51.80 -11.80 -21.80
N ASP A 119 -52.71 -10.83 -21.68
CA ASP A 119 -53.78 -10.85 -20.66
C ASP A 119 -55.10 -11.47 -21.18
N GLY A 120 -55.14 -11.90 -22.45
CA GLY A 120 -56.34 -12.34 -23.15
C GLY A 120 -56.79 -11.36 -24.25
N ASN A 121 -56.32 -10.10 -24.17
CA ASN A 121 -56.64 -9.02 -25.09
C ASN A 121 -55.39 -8.30 -25.63
N ALA A 122 -54.51 -7.82 -24.74
CA ALA A 122 -53.33 -7.02 -25.06
C ALA A 122 -52.02 -7.74 -24.68
N ILE A 123 -50.90 -7.26 -25.23
CA ILE A 123 -49.56 -7.77 -24.93
C ILE A 123 -48.76 -6.68 -24.19
N ALA A 124 -48.56 -6.88 -22.90
CA ALA A 124 -47.79 -5.98 -22.03
C ALA A 124 -46.32 -5.90 -22.46
N ALA A 125 -45.62 -4.81 -22.15
CA ALA A 125 -44.21 -4.55 -22.50
C ALA A 125 -43.25 -5.66 -22.00
N THR A 126 -43.49 -6.15 -20.79
CA THR A 126 -42.70 -7.15 -20.08
C THR A 126 -43.41 -8.50 -20.07
N LEU A 127 -42.65 -9.58 -20.23
CA LEU A 127 -43.11 -10.93 -19.93
C LEU A 127 -42.94 -11.20 -18.44
N SER A 128 -44.03 -11.08 -17.69
CA SER A 128 -44.12 -11.47 -16.28
C SER A 128 -44.64 -12.89 -16.14
N HIS A 129 -43.94 -13.73 -15.38
CA HIS A 129 -44.32 -15.12 -15.13
C HIS A 129 -43.83 -15.62 -13.76
N ASN A 130 -44.27 -16.79 -13.31
CA ASN A 130 -43.95 -17.33 -11.99
C ASN A 130 -43.39 -18.78 -12.01
N ALA A 131 -42.82 -19.18 -13.14
CA ALA A 131 -42.11 -20.43 -13.31
C ALA A 131 -41.00 -20.28 -14.36
N SER A 132 -40.21 -21.33 -14.56
CA SER A 132 -39.07 -21.29 -15.46
C SER A 132 -39.46 -21.01 -16.92
N ILE A 133 -38.63 -20.23 -17.59
CA ILE A 133 -38.71 -19.95 -19.03
C ILE A 133 -37.39 -20.37 -19.66
N GLY A 134 -37.49 -21.21 -20.70
CA GLY A 134 -36.35 -21.66 -21.49
C GLY A 134 -36.54 -21.38 -22.98
N ALA A 135 -35.46 -21.04 -23.68
CA ALA A 135 -35.42 -20.95 -25.13
C ALA A 135 -34.02 -21.33 -25.65
N ASP A 136 -33.93 -21.69 -26.93
CA ASP A 136 -32.64 -21.80 -27.60
C ASP A 136 -32.14 -20.36 -27.88
N ASP A 137 -32.30 -19.85 -29.10
CA ASP A 137 -31.88 -18.48 -29.42
C ASP A 137 -33.04 -17.49 -29.42
N VAL A 138 -32.82 -16.29 -28.90
CA VAL A 138 -33.80 -15.20 -28.86
C VAL A 138 -33.23 -13.99 -29.59
N ALA A 139 -33.88 -13.58 -30.68
CA ALA A 139 -33.55 -12.38 -31.44
C ALA A 139 -34.73 -11.40 -31.42
N VAL A 140 -34.51 -10.22 -30.82
CA VAL A 140 -35.56 -9.23 -30.59
C VAL A 140 -35.08 -7.79 -30.74
N SER A 141 -36.01 -6.84 -30.81
CA SER A 141 -35.66 -5.42 -30.68
C SER A 141 -35.42 -5.08 -29.21
N ASP A 142 -36.42 -5.27 -28.36
CA ASP A 142 -36.30 -5.11 -26.91
C ASP A 142 -36.79 -6.37 -26.19
N LEU A 143 -36.14 -6.72 -25.08
CA LEU A 143 -36.54 -7.84 -24.25
C LEU A 143 -36.64 -7.43 -22.78
N SER A 144 -37.81 -7.64 -22.21
CA SER A 144 -38.04 -7.47 -20.78
C SER A 144 -38.75 -8.72 -20.23
N VAL A 145 -38.09 -9.44 -19.33
CA VAL A 145 -38.64 -10.63 -18.66
C VAL A 145 -38.50 -10.48 -17.15
N ALA A 146 -39.57 -10.77 -16.41
CA ALA A 146 -39.58 -10.78 -14.95
C ALA A 146 -40.20 -12.07 -14.42
N LEU A 147 -39.40 -12.89 -13.75
CA LEU A 147 -39.86 -14.12 -13.10
C LEU A 147 -39.96 -13.91 -11.60
N ALA A 148 -41.15 -14.12 -11.03
CA ALA A 148 -41.33 -14.16 -9.59
C ALA A 148 -40.65 -15.39 -8.96
N ARG A 149 -40.56 -16.49 -9.74
CA ARG A 149 -39.93 -17.77 -9.40
C ARG A 149 -39.47 -18.49 -10.66
N GLY A 150 -38.51 -19.39 -10.51
CA GLY A 150 -38.01 -20.25 -11.57
C GLY A 150 -36.81 -19.68 -12.30
N ASP A 151 -36.20 -20.52 -13.11
CA ASP A 151 -34.97 -20.20 -13.82
C ASP A 151 -35.25 -19.62 -15.21
N LEU A 152 -34.37 -18.74 -15.66
CA LEU A 152 -34.37 -18.21 -17.01
C LEU A 152 -33.18 -18.77 -17.78
N THR A 153 -33.43 -19.61 -18.78
CA THR A 153 -32.38 -20.28 -19.54
C THR A 153 -32.49 -19.98 -21.02
N PHE A 154 -31.55 -19.22 -21.57
CA PHE A 154 -31.47 -18.97 -23.00
C PHE A 154 -30.12 -19.43 -23.56
N GLY A 155 -30.12 -19.89 -24.81
CA GLY A 155 -28.93 -19.97 -25.64
C GLY A 155 -28.44 -18.57 -25.97
N LYS A 156 -28.44 -18.17 -27.24
CA LYS A 156 -28.06 -16.80 -27.61
C LYS A 156 -29.20 -15.82 -27.36
N VAL A 157 -28.90 -14.65 -26.82
CA VAL A 157 -29.84 -13.53 -26.69
C VAL A 157 -29.28 -12.33 -27.46
N GLY A 158 -29.99 -11.87 -28.48
CA GLY A 158 -29.69 -10.65 -29.21
C GLY A 158 -30.85 -9.68 -29.16
N ALA A 159 -30.68 -8.59 -28.42
CA ALA A 159 -31.53 -7.41 -28.49
C ALA A 159 -30.82 -6.31 -29.28
N SER A 160 -31.51 -5.64 -30.22
CA SER A 160 -30.95 -4.44 -30.86
C SER A 160 -31.07 -3.18 -29.98
N GLY A 161 -32.08 -3.15 -29.12
CA GLY A 161 -32.33 -2.20 -28.05
C GLY A 161 -32.07 -2.81 -26.68
N ASN A 162 -32.88 -2.47 -25.68
CA ASN A 162 -32.60 -2.79 -24.28
C ASN A 162 -32.94 -4.24 -23.93
N LEU A 163 -32.14 -4.81 -23.04
CA LEU A 163 -32.30 -6.14 -22.48
C LEU A 163 -32.42 -6.05 -20.96
N THR A 164 -33.57 -6.44 -20.41
CA THR A 164 -33.82 -6.50 -18.96
C THR A 164 -34.36 -7.86 -18.57
N LEU A 165 -33.58 -8.65 -17.84
CA LEU A 165 -33.97 -9.97 -17.36
C LEU A 165 -33.88 -10.02 -15.83
N ARG A 166 -34.98 -10.36 -15.17
CA ARG A 166 -35.05 -10.44 -13.71
C ARG A 166 -35.63 -11.76 -13.22
N THR A 167 -35.01 -12.36 -12.21
CA THR A 167 -35.55 -13.49 -11.43
C THR A 167 -35.52 -13.14 -9.93
N ASP A 168 -36.69 -13.15 -9.28
CA ASP A 168 -36.80 -12.87 -7.83
C ASP A 168 -36.48 -14.10 -6.98
N ALA A 169 -36.62 -15.29 -7.56
CA ALA A 169 -36.29 -16.58 -6.97
C ALA A 169 -35.92 -17.58 -8.07
N GLY A 170 -34.66 -17.55 -8.51
CA GLY A 170 -34.12 -18.48 -9.51
C GLY A 170 -32.83 -17.99 -10.12
N ALA A 171 -32.20 -18.83 -10.95
CA ALA A 171 -30.98 -18.50 -11.67
C ALA A 171 -31.28 -17.93 -13.07
N ILE A 172 -30.27 -17.24 -13.63
CA ILE A 172 -30.24 -16.84 -15.03
C ILE A 172 -29.03 -17.52 -15.68
N ALA A 173 -29.27 -18.30 -16.74
CA ALA A 173 -28.25 -18.97 -17.51
C ALA A 173 -28.39 -18.62 -18.99
N LEU A 174 -27.40 -17.90 -19.53
CA LEU A 174 -27.42 -17.40 -20.91
C LEU A 174 -26.18 -17.90 -21.67
N GLY A 175 -26.32 -18.06 -22.97
CA GLY A 175 -25.19 -18.17 -23.89
C GLY A 175 -24.55 -16.81 -24.16
N GLU A 176 -24.43 -16.46 -25.44
CA GLU A 176 -23.98 -15.12 -25.85
C GLU A 176 -25.12 -14.10 -25.68
N VAL A 177 -24.81 -12.93 -25.11
CA VAL A 177 -25.75 -11.84 -24.87
C VAL A 177 -25.30 -10.59 -25.61
N ARG A 178 -26.20 -9.99 -26.38
CA ARG A 178 -26.02 -8.68 -27.02
C ARG A 178 -27.22 -7.78 -26.75
N GLY A 179 -26.97 -6.48 -26.54
CA GLY A 179 -27.99 -5.49 -26.25
C GLY A 179 -27.49 -4.05 -26.37
N GLY A 180 -28.44 -3.12 -26.31
CA GLY A 180 -28.26 -1.69 -26.03
C GLY A 180 -27.78 -1.51 -24.60
N ASP A 181 -28.68 -1.15 -23.68
CA ASP A 181 -28.42 -1.33 -22.25
C ASP A 181 -28.79 -2.76 -21.81
N ILE A 182 -27.96 -3.37 -20.97
CA ILE A 182 -28.16 -4.73 -20.45
C ILE A 182 -28.32 -4.66 -18.93
N ASP A 183 -29.45 -5.14 -18.42
CA ASP A 183 -29.74 -5.30 -16.99
C ASP A 183 -30.14 -6.75 -16.71
N LEU A 184 -29.25 -7.51 -16.05
CA LEU A 184 -29.47 -8.89 -15.66
C LEU A 184 -29.47 -8.97 -14.13
N SER A 185 -30.60 -9.31 -13.53
CA SER A 185 -30.75 -9.37 -12.08
C SER A 185 -31.30 -10.72 -11.65
N SER A 186 -30.45 -11.53 -11.02
CA SER A 186 -30.79 -12.85 -10.51
C SER A 186 -30.71 -12.90 -8.98
N SER A 187 -31.69 -13.50 -8.33
CA SER A 187 -31.57 -13.88 -6.91
C SER A 187 -30.70 -15.13 -6.71
N GLY A 188 -30.43 -15.88 -7.77
CA GLY A 188 -29.57 -17.06 -7.78
C GLY A 188 -28.28 -16.80 -8.55
N ALA A 189 -27.72 -17.84 -9.15
CA ALA A 189 -26.57 -17.69 -10.04
C ALA A 189 -26.96 -16.89 -11.30
N LEU A 190 -26.02 -16.11 -11.82
CA LEU A 190 -26.06 -15.47 -13.13
C LEU A 190 -24.87 -15.97 -13.93
N THR A 191 -25.11 -16.78 -14.95
CA THR A 191 -24.06 -17.35 -15.81
C THR A 191 -24.27 -16.92 -17.24
N THR A 192 -23.21 -16.45 -17.89
CA THR A 192 -23.23 -16.06 -19.31
C THR A 192 -21.96 -16.51 -20.02
N SER A 193 -22.03 -16.75 -21.33
CA SER A 193 -20.82 -17.03 -22.13
C SER A 193 -20.10 -15.74 -22.50
N ASN A 194 -20.76 -14.81 -23.19
CA ASN A 194 -20.23 -13.50 -23.57
C ASN A 194 -21.32 -12.45 -23.37
N VAL A 195 -20.96 -11.22 -23.04
CA VAL A 195 -21.89 -10.09 -22.92
C VAL A 195 -21.32 -8.90 -23.67
N THR A 196 -22.06 -8.39 -24.65
CA THR A 196 -21.68 -7.18 -25.41
C THR A 196 -22.82 -6.17 -25.39
N SER A 197 -22.57 -5.04 -24.73
CA SER A 197 -23.49 -3.92 -24.63
C SER A 197 -22.97 -2.73 -25.43
N THR A 198 -23.82 -2.16 -26.28
CA THR A 198 -23.54 -0.86 -26.94
C THR A 198 -23.87 0.33 -26.04
N GLY A 199 -24.42 0.07 -24.85
CA GLY A 199 -24.69 1.03 -23.80
C GLY A 199 -23.99 0.67 -22.49
N GLY A 200 -24.73 0.68 -21.39
CA GLY A 200 -24.27 0.24 -20.08
C GLY A 200 -24.63 -1.22 -19.79
N THR A 201 -23.97 -1.80 -18.78
CA THR A 201 -24.24 -3.16 -18.31
C THR A 201 -24.38 -3.17 -16.79
N LEU A 202 -25.48 -3.72 -16.29
CA LEU A 202 -25.75 -4.02 -14.89
C LEU A 202 -25.95 -5.51 -14.71
N LEU A 203 -25.11 -6.15 -13.90
CA LEU A 203 -25.22 -7.55 -13.53
C LEU A 203 -25.40 -7.66 -12.02
N LYS A 204 -26.47 -8.32 -11.57
CA LYS A 204 -26.72 -8.64 -10.16
C LYS A 204 -27.00 -10.13 -10.00
N GLY A 205 -26.40 -10.74 -8.99
CA GLY A 205 -26.47 -12.19 -8.77
C GLY A 205 -26.12 -12.59 -7.35
N GLU A 206 -26.44 -13.83 -6.97
CA GLU A 206 -25.76 -14.49 -5.86
C GLU A 206 -24.29 -14.74 -6.25
N THR A 207 -24.09 -15.47 -7.34
CA THR A 207 -22.81 -15.59 -8.03
C THR A 207 -22.96 -15.06 -9.45
N ILE A 208 -21.90 -14.46 -9.97
CA ILE A 208 -21.84 -13.99 -11.36
C ILE A 208 -20.63 -14.64 -12.03
N ASP A 209 -20.87 -15.39 -13.11
CA ASP A 209 -19.86 -16.06 -13.93
C ASP A 209 -20.02 -15.64 -15.39
N VAL A 210 -19.06 -14.85 -15.90
CA VAL A 210 -18.95 -14.53 -17.33
C VAL A 210 -17.70 -15.21 -17.88
N ARG A 211 -17.91 -16.31 -18.61
CA ARG A 211 -16.82 -17.23 -19.03
C ARG A 211 -15.95 -16.68 -20.15
N GLY A 212 -16.45 -15.68 -20.87
CA GLY A 212 -15.79 -15.00 -21.97
C GLY A 212 -15.74 -13.50 -21.74
N ARG A 213 -15.95 -12.73 -22.81
CA ARG A 213 -15.84 -11.27 -22.77
C ARG A 213 -17.10 -10.63 -22.19
N LEU A 214 -16.92 -9.73 -21.23
CA LEU A 214 -17.91 -8.79 -20.71
C LEU A 214 -17.55 -7.37 -21.17
N SER A 215 -18.31 -6.81 -22.11
CA SER A 215 -18.01 -5.50 -22.70
C SER A 215 -19.21 -4.56 -22.57
N ALA A 216 -18.97 -3.32 -22.12
CA ALA A 216 -19.94 -2.23 -22.14
C ALA A 216 -19.32 -0.99 -22.81
N ALA A 217 -20.05 -0.34 -23.71
CA ALA A 217 -19.57 0.89 -24.33
C ALA A 217 -19.54 2.08 -23.35
N ARG A 218 -20.38 2.05 -22.30
CA ARG A 218 -20.45 3.06 -21.24
C ARG A 218 -20.00 2.47 -19.91
N GLN A 219 -20.87 2.48 -18.90
CA GLN A 219 -20.57 2.03 -17.55
C GLN A 219 -20.86 0.54 -17.39
N LEU A 220 -20.06 -0.12 -16.55
CA LEU A 220 -20.24 -1.51 -16.17
C LEU A 220 -20.33 -1.61 -14.65
N LEU A 221 -21.40 -2.22 -14.16
CA LEU A 221 -21.56 -2.60 -12.76
C LEU A 221 -21.86 -4.10 -12.67
N ALA A 222 -20.99 -4.85 -12.00
CA ALA A 222 -21.25 -6.24 -11.61
C ALA A 222 -21.26 -6.32 -10.09
N ASP A 223 -22.37 -6.75 -9.52
CA ASP A 223 -22.62 -6.79 -8.08
C ASP A 223 -23.11 -8.19 -7.66
N ALA A 224 -22.18 -9.01 -7.18
CA ALA A 224 -22.44 -10.36 -6.70
C ALA A 224 -22.52 -10.39 -5.17
N ARG A 225 -23.50 -11.10 -4.61
CA ARG A 225 -23.58 -11.26 -3.15
C ARG A 225 -22.52 -12.22 -2.59
N ALA A 226 -22.11 -13.23 -3.34
CA ALA A 226 -21.15 -14.24 -2.91
C ALA A 226 -19.85 -14.20 -3.71
N ALA A 227 -19.88 -14.35 -5.04
CA ALA A 227 -18.64 -14.42 -5.83
C ALA A 227 -18.81 -13.86 -7.24
N LEU A 228 -17.74 -13.27 -7.75
CA LEU A 228 -17.65 -12.70 -9.08
C LEU A 228 -16.48 -13.31 -9.84
N THR A 229 -16.76 -14.00 -10.94
CA THR A 229 -15.75 -14.61 -11.82
C THR A 229 -15.94 -14.06 -13.23
N LEU A 230 -14.91 -13.36 -13.71
CA LEU A 230 -14.91 -12.68 -15.00
C LEU A 230 -13.63 -13.07 -15.74
N ARG A 231 -13.68 -13.18 -17.06
CA ARG A 231 -12.48 -13.41 -17.85
C ARG A 231 -11.92 -12.09 -18.39
N ASP A 232 -12.58 -11.54 -19.40
CA ASP A 232 -12.15 -10.31 -20.06
C ASP A 232 -13.20 -9.21 -19.91
N VAL A 233 -12.90 -8.20 -19.11
CA VAL A 233 -13.80 -7.08 -18.81
C VAL A 233 -13.36 -5.82 -19.55
N GLY A 234 -14.26 -5.22 -20.30
CA GLY A 234 -14.04 -3.95 -20.99
C GLY A 234 -15.18 -2.96 -20.74
N ALA A 235 -14.86 -1.75 -20.29
CA ALA A 235 -15.81 -0.65 -20.18
C ALA A 235 -15.28 0.63 -20.84
N GLY A 236 -16.08 1.29 -21.66
CA GLY A 236 -15.71 2.62 -22.18
C GLY A 236 -15.71 3.72 -21.10
N GLY A 237 -16.48 3.51 -20.03
CA GLY A 237 -16.52 4.34 -18.82
C GLY A 237 -15.97 3.61 -17.60
N ALA A 238 -16.58 3.81 -16.44
CA ALA A 238 -16.18 3.15 -15.20
C ALA A 238 -16.60 1.67 -15.18
N ALA A 239 -15.71 0.80 -14.69
CA ALA A 239 -16.00 -0.59 -14.33
C ALA A 239 -16.02 -0.72 -12.80
N THR A 240 -17.18 -1.07 -12.25
CA THR A 240 -17.38 -1.32 -10.82
C THR A 240 -17.69 -2.79 -10.59
N LEU A 241 -16.79 -3.46 -9.88
CA LEU A 241 -16.86 -4.89 -9.57
C LEU A 241 -17.04 -5.06 -8.06
N LYS A 242 -18.14 -5.66 -7.64
CA LYS A 242 -18.45 -5.89 -6.23
C LYS A 242 -18.76 -7.36 -6.00
N ALA A 243 -18.18 -7.91 -4.93
CA ALA A 243 -18.53 -9.23 -4.44
C ALA A 243 -18.57 -9.23 -2.91
N GLY A 244 -19.59 -9.84 -2.30
CA GLY A 244 -19.56 -10.11 -0.86
C GLY A 244 -18.49 -11.15 -0.46
N GLY A 245 -17.95 -11.91 -1.42
CA GLY A 245 -16.83 -12.83 -1.26
C GLY A 245 -15.69 -12.49 -2.23
N ALA A 246 -15.22 -13.47 -3.02
CA ALA A 246 -14.06 -13.30 -3.89
C ALA A 246 -14.42 -12.67 -5.25
N ILE A 247 -13.53 -11.82 -5.75
CA ILE A 247 -13.48 -11.35 -7.14
C ILE A 247 -12.30 -12.03 -7.82
N VAL A 248 -12.56 -12.70 -8.93
CA VAL A 248 -11.54 -13.24 -9.82
C VAL A 248 -11.77 -12.67 -11.21
N ALA A 249 -10.77 -11.96 -11.74
CA ALA A 249 -10.79 -11.45 -13.10
C ALA A 249 -9.43 -11.63 -13.79
N ASP A 250 -9.41 -12.10 -15.05
CA ASP A 250 -8.16 -12.18 -15.78
C ASP A 250 -7.73 -10.79 -16.25
N THR A 251 -8.55 -10.13 -17.06
CA THR A 251 -8.23 -8.78 -17.58
C THR A 251 -9.38 -7.82 -17.32
N VAL A 252 -9.06 -6.63 -16.81
CA VAL A 252 -10.02 -5.53 -16.63
C VAL A 252 -9.46 -4.27 -17.28
N GLU A 253 -10.15 -3.75 -18.30
CA GLU A 253 -9.83 -2.48 -18.95
C GLU A 253 -11.02 -1.52 -18.86
N ALA A 254 -10.79 -0.31 -18.35
CA ALA A 254 -11.84 0.69 -18.21
C ALA A 254 -11.28 2.11 -18.16
N ALA A 255 -12.15 3.13 -18.26
CA ALA A 255 -11.75 4.51 -17.96
C ALA A 255 -11.33 4.63 -16.48
N SER A 256 -12.09 4.03 -15.58
CA SER A 256 -11.71 3.85 -14.17
C SER A 256 -12.14 2.48 -13.68
N ILE A 257 -11.36 1.89 -12.77
CA ILE A 257 -11.62 0.56 -12.22
C ILE A 257 -11.84 0.69 -10.72
N THR A 258 -12.95 0.16 -10.23
CA THR A 258 -13.20 -0.04 -8.80
C THR A 258 -13.56 -1.49 -8.55
N ALA A 259 -12.77 -2.21 -7.76
CA ALA A 259 -13.07 -3.57 -7.34
C ALA A 259 -13.12 -3.68 -5.82
N SER A 260 -14.18 -4.26 -5.26
CA SER A 260 -14.36 -4.39 -3.81
C SER A 260 -14.95 -5.75 -3.44
N GLY A 261 -14.23 -6.52 -2.63
CA GLY A 261 -14.73 -7.77 -2.07
C GLY A 261 -13.95 -8.28 -0.86
N LEU A 262 -14.27 -9.46 -0.36
CA LEU A 262 -13.49 -10.11 0.71
C LEU A 262 -12.16 -10.65 0.22
N GLY A 263 -12.00 -10.90 -1.07
CA GLY A 263 -10.73 -11.28 -1.69
C GLY A 263 -10.75 -10.82 -3.14
N ALA A 264 -9.60 -10.43 -3.68
CA ALA A 264 -9.52 -9.98 -5.06
C ALA A 264 -8.29 -10.55 -5.76
N THR A 265 -8.48 -11.13 -6.93
CA THR A 265 -7.41 -11.63 -7.81
C THR A 265 -7.65 -11.10 -9.20
N LEU A 266 -6.83 -10.15 -9.61
CA LEU A 266 -6.86 -9.56 -10.94
C LEU A 266 -5.52 -9.87 -11.64
N ALA A 267 -5.53 -10.61 -12.74
CA ALA A 267 -4.28 -10.87 -13.45
C ALA A 267 -3.76 -9.58 -14.12
N ASN A 268 -4.65 -8.79 -14.74
CA ASN A 268 -4.35 -7.51 -15.37
C ASN A 268 -5.45 -6.48 -15.10
N ALA A 269 -5.06 -5.27 -14.70
CA ALA A 269 -5.95 -4.12 -14.52
C ALA A 269 -5.38 -2.88 -15.22
N LYS A 270 -6.13 -2.30 -16.16
CA LYS A 270 -5.74 -1.10 -16.90
C LYS A 270 -6.84 -0.05 -16.83
N ALA A 271 -6.62 0.95 -15.98
CA ALA A 271 -7.47 2.13 -15.84
C ALA A 271 -6.89 3.31 -16.65
N GLY A 272 -7.73 3.98 -17.42
CA GLY A 272 -7.37 5.24 -18.08
C GLY A 272 -7.14 6.40 -17.08
N ASP A 273 -7.82 6.36 -15.94
CA ASP A 273 -7.78 7.33 -14.85
C ASP A 273 -7.46 6.61 -13.53
N ALA A 274 -8.43 6.37 -12.65
CA ALA A 274 -8.18 5.77 -11.33
C ALA A 274 -8.30 4.24 -11.31
N LEU A 275 -7.40 3.58 -10.58
CA LEU A 275 -7.47 2.17 -10.19
C LEU A 275 -7.67 2.07 -8.68
N THR A 276 -8.84 1.59 -8.22
CA THR A 276 -9.14 1.41 -6.79
C THR A 276 -9.48 -0.04 -6.50
N LEU A 277 -8.70 -0.69 -5.66
CA LEU A 277 -8.89 -2.09 -5.26
C LEU A 277 -9.04 -2.16 -3.75
N THR A 278 -10.14 -2.73 -3.27
CA THR A 278 -10.41 -2.94 -1.85
C THR A 278 -10.63 -4.41 -1.57
N SER A 279 -9.85 -4.99 -0.65
CA SER A 279 -10.00 -6.39 -0.23
C SER A 279 -10.13 -6.51 1.29
N GLY A 280 -11.15 -7.22 1.75
CA GLY A 280 -11.35 -7.60 3.16
C GLY A 280 -10.45 -8.75 3.63
N ARG A 281 -9.64 -9.33 2.75
CA ARG A 281 -8.58 -10.32 3.03
C ARG A 281 -7.41 -10.01 2.10
N ASP A 282 -6.87 -11.00 1.42
CA ASP A 282 -5.73 -10.85 0.52
C ASP A 282 -6.15 -10.24 -0.83
N LEU A 283 -5.20 -9.56 -1.45
CA LEU A 283 -5.29 -9.03 -2.81
C LEU A 283 -4.12 -9.58 -3.62
N SER A 284 -4.41 -10.08 -4.82
CA SER A 284 -3.39 -10.42 -5.81
C SER A 284 -3.63 -9.62 -7.10
N LEU A 285 -2.65 -8.81 -7.49
CA LEU A 285 -2.64 -8.05 -8.71
C LEU A 285 -1.42 -8.45 -9.54
N GLY A 286 -1.62 -9.11 -10.68
CA GLY A 286 -0.51 -9.49 -11.57
C GLY A 286 0.15 -8.27 -12.22
N ASN A 287 -0.64 -7.49 -12.95
CA ASN A 287 -0.21 -6.25 -13.59
C ASN A 287 -1.27 -5.16 -13.42
N GLY A 288 -0.86 -3.95 -13.05
CA GLY A 288 -1.72 -2.79 -12.88
C GLY A 288 -1.20 -1.56 -13.62
N SER A 289 -2.08 -0.81 -14.24
CA SER A 289 -1.77 0.52 -14.76
C SER A 289 -2.93 1.48 -14.56
N ALA A 290 -2.62 2.72 -14.20
CA ALA A 290 -3.56 3.82 -14.01
C ALA A 290 -2.99 5.10 -14.65
N GLY A 291 -3.76 5.81 -15.46
CA GLY A 291 -3.35 7.15 -15.92
C GLY A 291 -3.38 8.19 -14.80
N GLY A 292 -4.31 8.02 -13.86
CA GLY A 292 -4.42 8.70 -12.58
C GLY A 292 -3.79 7.89 -11.44
N SER A 293 -4.34 8.00 -10.23
CA SER A 293 -3.82 7.30 -9.04
C SER A 293 -4.25 5.83 -8.97
N ALA A 294 -3.38 4.99 -8.41
CA ALA A 294 -3.70 3.64 -7.99
C ALA A 294 -3.79 3.56 -6.46
N THR A 295 -4.92 3.10 -5.93
CA THR A 295 -5.16 2.91 -4.49
C THR A 295 -5.53 1.47 -4.20
N LEU A 296 -4.76 0.81 -3.33
CA LEU A 296 -4.97 -0.55 -2.89
C LEU A 296 -5.20 -0.51 -1.37
N ASP A 297 -6.39 -0.92 -0.91
CA ASP A 297 -6.74 -1.02 0.51
C ASP A 297 -7.07 -2.48 0.88
N VAL A 298 -6.16 -3.16 1.57
CA VAL A 298 -6.13 -4.62 1.73
C VAL A 298 -6.07 -4.97 3.21
N ALA A 299 -6.94 -5.85 3.69
CA ALA A 299 -6.93 -6.23 5.11
C ALA A 299 -5.98 -7.40 5.40
N GLY A 300 -5.56 -8.14 4.38
CA GLY A 300 -4.55 -9.19 4.45
C GLY A 300 -3.25 -8.81 3.74
N LEU A 301 -2.70 -9.77 3.01
CA LEU A 301 -1.50 -9.61 2.17
C LEU A 301 -1.87 -8.98 0.81
N ALA A 302 -1.19 -7.90 0.44
CA ALA A 302 -1.23 -7.34 -0.91
C ALA A 302 -0.06 -7.87 -1.75
N THR A 303 -0.32 -8.82 -2.65
CA THR A 303 0.65 -9.32 -3.63
C THR A 303 0.55 -8.51 -4.92
N ILE A 304 1.59 -7.77 -5.26
CA ILE A 304 1.58 -6.80 -6.37
C ILE A 304 2.70 -7.18 -7.34
N GLY A 305 2.38 -7.47 -8.60
CA GLY A 305 3.36 -7.58 -9.67
C GLY A 305 3.73 -6.19 -10.21
N ALA A 306 3.77 -5.98 -11.51
CA ALA A 306 4.10 -4.66 -12.05
C ALA A 306 2.92 -3.68 -11.89
N LEU A 307 3.16 -2.52 -11.27
CA LEU A 307 2.14 -1.49 -11.07
C LEU A 307 2.67 -0.11 -11.48
N SER A 308 1.98 0.55 -12.40
CA SER A 308 2.26 1.95 -12.75
C SER A 308 1.07 2.86 -12.53
N ALA A 309 1.30 4.07 -12.01
CA ALA A 309 0.30 5.11 -11.90
C ALA A 309 0.92 6.46 -12.29
N GLY A 310 0.12 7.43 -12.75
CA GLY A 310 0.62 8.76 -13.08
C GLY A 310 1.07 9.52 -11.82
N PRO A 311 0.14 10.11 -11.06
CA PRO A 311 0.45 10.87 -9.85
C PRO A 311 0.88 10.00 -8.65
N ALA A 312 0.15 8.92 -8.32
CA ALA A 312 0.44 8.20 -7.09
C ALA A 312 0.04 6.72 -7.11
N VAL A 313 0.83 5.90 -6.40
CA VAL A 313 0.45 4.58 -5.91
C VAL A 313 0.35 4.65 -4.40
N THR A 314 -0.79 4.27 -3.83
CA THR A 314 -0.96 4.11 -2.38
C THR A 314 -1.38 2.68 -2.06
N VAL A 315 -0.63 2.01 -1.20
CA VAL A 315 -0.91 0.66 -0.72
C VAL A 315 -1.08 0.71 0.78
N THR A 316 -2.30 0.47 1.25
CA THR A 316 -2.64 0.31 2.67
C THR A 316 -2.94 -1.16 2.91
N ALA A 317 -2.08 -1.83 3.68
CA ALA A 317 -2.21 -3.28 3.89
C ALA A 317 -1.75 -3.72 5.28
N ASN A 318 -2.06 -4.96 5.66
CA ASN A 318 -1.45 -5.59 6.83
C ASN A 318 -0.06 -6.17 6.49
N ASP A 319 0.12 -6.66 5.27
CA ASP A 319 1.42 -7.03 4.70
C ASP A 319 1.44 -6.77 3.18
N VAL A 320 2.63 -6.65 2.59
CA VAL A 320 2.84 -6.42 1.15
C VAL A 320 3.91 -7.36 0.63
N ALA A 321 3.71 -7.89 -0.58
CA ALA A 321 4.73 -8.60 -1.33
C ALA A 321 4.84 -8.01 -2.74
N LEU A 322 6.05 -7.55 -3.11
CA LEU A 322 6.31 -6.99 -4.44
C LEU A 322 7.00 -8.03 -5.33
N ASN A 323 6.27 -8.47 -6.35
CA ASN A 323 6.73 -9.40 -7.38
C ASN A 323 7.07 -8.70 -8.70
N GLY A 324 6.98 -7.38 -8.75
CA GLY A 324 7.29 -6.57 -9.94
C GLY A 324 7.44 -5.07 -9.63
N PRO A 325 7.92 -4.30 -10.62
CA PRO A 325 8.22 -2.88 -10.42
C PRO A 325 6.98 -2.04 -10.11
N VAL A 326 7.10 -1.15 -9.14
CA VAL A 326 6.06 -0.16 -8.78
C VAL A 326 6.54 1.24 -9.16
N ARG A 327 5.75 1.98 -9.95
CA ARG A 327 6.16 3.29 -10.52
C ARG A 327 5.05 4.34 -10.42
N ALA A 328 5.36 5.49 -9.84
CA ALA A 328 4.53 6.71 -9.88
C ALA A 328 5.35 7.92 -9.43
N GLN A 329 4.81 9.15 -9.52
CA GLN A 329 5.48 10.31 -8.90
C GLN A 329 5.59 10.13 -7.37
N THR A 330 4.52 9.68 -6.71
CA THR A 330 4.53 9.31 -5.29
C THR A 330 4.17 7.85 -5.11
N VAL A 331 4.97 7.10 -4.34
CA VAL A 331 4.62 5.75 -3.90
C VAL A 331 4.57 5.75 -2.37
N ALA A 332 3.41 5.38 -1.82
CA ALA A 332 3.16 5.33 -0.39
C ALA A 332 2.72 3.93 0.04
N PHE A 333 3.40 3.42 1.06
CA PHE A 333 3.05 2.20 1.77
C PHE A 333 2.59 2.57 3.17
N ALA A 334 1.39 2.16 3.55
CA ALA A 334 0.81 2.44 4.86
C ALA A 334 0.41 1.15 5.56
N ASN A 335 0.77 1.05 6.84
CA ASN A 335 0.31 -0.04 7.68
C ASN A 335 -1.16 0.17 8.05
N ARG A 336 -2.03 -0.78 7.69
CA ARG A 336 -3.46 -0.71 7.96
C ARG A 336 -3.81 -0.92 9.44
N ALA A 337 -3.01 -1.69 10.16
CA ALA A 337 -3.28 -2.08 11.54
C ALA A 337 -2.18 -1.62 12.52
N PRO A 338 -1.87 -0.30 12.59
CA PRO A 338 -0.72 0.22 13.31
C PRO A 338 -0.77 -0.04 14.83
N ALA A 339 -1.95 -0.30 15.40
CA ALA A 339 -2.09 -0.64 16.81
C ALA A 339 -1.63 -2.08 17.14
N THR A 340 -1.58 -2.97 16.15
CA THR A 340 -1.34 -4.41 16.37
C THR A 340 -0.16 -4.95 15.57
N THR A 341 0.31 -4.24 14.55
CA THR A 341 1.44 -4.65 13.71
C THR A 341 2.50 -3.56 13.65
N THR A 342 3.76 -3.97 13.57
CA THR A 342 4.90 -3.09 13.33
C THR A 342 5.19 -3.05 11.83
N MET A 343 5.60 -1.88 11.34
CA MET A 343 6.09 -1.74 9.96
C MET A 343 7.58 -2.06 9.89
N ARG A 344 7.97 -2.97 8.99
CA ARG A 344 9.33 -3.46 8.82
C ARG A 344 9.84 -3.17 7.42
N ILE A 345 10.99 -2.53 7.33
CA ILE A 345 11.55 -2.08 6.04
C ILE A 345 13.02 -2.50 5.99
N GLY A 346 13.42 -3.19 4.93
CA GLY A 346 14.78 -3.71 4.77
C GLY A 346 15.01 -5.07 5.42
N ASP A 347 16.19 -5.61 5.13
CA ASP A 347 16.56 -6.98 5.50
C ASP A 347 17.05 -7.07 6.95
N GLY A 348 16.91 -8.26 7.56
CA GLY A 348 17.34 -8.51 8.94
C GLY A 348 16.35 -8.03 10.00
N THR A 349 15.14 -7.65 9.60
CA THR A 349 14.01 -7.34 10.50
C THR A 349 13.25 -8.61 10.89
N GLY A 350 12.38 -8.53 11.90
CA GLY A 350 11.50 -9.63 12.31
C GLY A 350 10.54 -10.13 11.21
N ALA A 351 10.00 -11.35 11.37
CA ALA A 351 9.19 -12.01 10.34
C ALA A 351 7.69 -11.62 10.34
N ASP A 352 7.20 -10.98 11.42
CA ASP A 352 5.77 -10.67 11.59
C ASP A 352 5.44 -9.22 11.23
N GLY A 353 4.19 -8.97 10.82
CA GLY A 353 3.65 -7.62 10.55
C GLY A 353 3.77 -7.19 9.09
N PHE A 354 3.75 -5.88 8.87
CA PHE A 354 3.92 -5.30 7.54
C PHE A 354 5.40 -5.33 7.18
N ARG A 355 5.79 -5.96 6.06
CA ARG A 355 7.20 -6.06 5.68
C ARG A 355 7.44 -5.68 4.22
N LEU A 356 8.58 -5.05 4.00
CA LEU A 356 9.18 -4.84 2.68
C LEU A 356 10.68 -5.07 2.80
N SER A 357 11.19 -6.08 2.12
CA SER A 357 12.62 -6.37 2.03
C SER A 357 13.36 -5.29 1.23
N ASP A 358 14.68 -5.26 1.35
CA ASP A 358 15.53 -4.36 0.57
C ASP A 358 15.43 -4.66 -0.95
N ALA A 359 15.25 -5.93 -1.31
CA ALA A 359 14.99 -6.33 -2.70
C ALA A 359 13.66 -5.76 -3.22
N GLU A 360 12.61 -5.76 -2.41
CA GLU A 360 11.29 -5.21 -2.78
C GLU A 360 11.32 -3.69 -2.88
N VAL A 361 11.98 -2.99 -1.94
CA VAL A 361 12.11 -1.52 -2.01
C VAL A 361 12.84 -1.08 -3.28
N ARG A 362 13.83 -1.86 -3.77
CA ARG A 362 14.50 -1.59 -5.05
C ARG A 362 13.59 -1.72 -6.28
N GLN A 363 12.46 -2.41 -6.18
CA GLN A 363 11.48 -2.49 -7.26
C GLN A 363 10.67 -1.19 -7.40
N VAL A 364 10.76 -0.28 -6.43
CA VAL A 364 9.99 0.96 -6.40
C VAL A 364 10.77 2.09 -7.08
N THR A 365 10.13 2.75 -8.04
CA THR A 365 10.64 3.98 -8.67
C THR A 365 9.65 5.12 -8.44
N ALA A 366 10.09 6.18 -7.75
CA ALA A 366 9.26 7.34 -7.46
C ALA A 366 10.07 8.63 -7.30
N ASP A 367 9.42 9.79 -7.35
CA ASP A 367 9.99 11.06 -6.88
C ASP A 367 9.89 11.17 -5.36
N THR A 368 8.77 10.70 -4.79
CA THR A 368 8.56 10.58 -3.34
C THR A 368 8.24 9.14 -2.97
N LEU A 369 9.06 8.56 -2.10
CA LEU A 369 8.84 7.24 -1.49
C LEU A 369 8.46 7.41 -0.03
N ARG A 370 7.28 6.93 0.35
CA ARG A 370 6.76 7.05 1.72
C ARG A 370 6.45 5.69 2.31
N PHE A 371 6.87 5.53 3.55
CA PHE A 371 6.49 4.45 4.44
C PHE A 371 5.79 5.08 5.65
N ASP A 372 4.56 4.67 5.93
CA ASP A 372 3.73 5.23 6.99
C ASP A 372 3.30 4.13 7.97
N ALA A 373 3.93 4.11 9.14
CA ALA A 373 3.59 3.21 10.24
C ALA A 373 2.41 3.74 11.10
N GLY A 374 1.89 4.94 10.82
CA GLY A 374 0.81 5.56 11.59
C GLY A 374 1.18 5.77 13.06
N ALA A 375 0.35 5.25 13.96
CA ALA A 375 0.58 5.24 15.41
C ALA A 375 1.45 4.08 15.90
N GLY A 376 1.80 3.14 15.00
CA GLY A 376 2.53 1.93 15.32
C GLY A 376 4.04 2.14 15.37
N ALA A 377 4.74 1.08 15.78
CA ALA A 377 6.19 1.04 15.73
C ALA A 377 6.69 0.80 14.29
N MET A 378 7.91 1.26 14.01
CA MET A 378 8.64 0.98 12.77
C MET A 378 10.02 0.40 13.09
N GLU A 379 10.42 -0.63 12.34
CA GLU A 379 11.74 -1.23 12.42
C GLU A 379 12.40 -1.17 11.03
N VAL A 380 13.61 -0.65 10.97
CA VAL A 380 14.36 -0.46 9.72
C VAL A 380 15.62 -1.32 9.77
N GLY A 381 15.67 -2.32 8.89
CA GLY A 381 16.79 -3.22 8.66
C GLY A 381 17.83 -2.62 7.72
N THR A 382 18.56 -3.49 7.04
CA THR A 382 19.52 -3.08 6.01
C THR A 382 18.77 -2.66 4.76
N LEU A 383 19.04 -1.45 4.28
CA LEU A 383 18.30 -0.84 3.18
C LEU A 383 19.21 0.03 2.31
N ALA A 384 19.23 -0.23 1.00
CA ALA A 384 19.98 0.56 0.03
C ALA A 384 19.05 1.30 -0.94
N LEU A 385 18.92 2.61 -0.74
CA LEU A 385 18.08 3.48 -1.56
C LEU A 385 18.84 3.86 -2.85
N GLY A 386 18.55 3.13 -3.94
CA GLY A 386 19.12 3.37 -5.27
C GLY A 386 18.65 4.68 -5.91
N THR A 387 19.15 5.02 -7.11
CA THR A 387 18.83 6.27 -7.83
C THR A 387 17.35 6.47 -8.18
N GLY A 388 16.58 5.38 -8.26
CA GLY A 388 15.13 5.42 -8.49
C GLY A 388 14.26 5.54 -7.23
N SER A 389 14.83 5.39 -6.03
CA SER A 389 14.09 5.24 -4.78
C SER A 389 13.66 6.58 -4.13
N GLY A 390 13.21 7.55 -4.92
CA GLY A 390 12.78 8.86 -4.41
C GLY A 390 13.89 9.91 -4.36
N ARG A 391 13.55 11.15 -4.76
CA ARG A 391 14.25 12.37 -4.33
C ARG A 391 13.88 12.73 -2.90
N ALA A 392 12.65 12.44 -2.49
CA ALA A 392 12.18 12.52 -1.12
C ALA A 392 11.86 11.12 -0.59
N VAL A 393 12.42 10.78 0.56
CA VAL A 393 12.15 9.52 1.27
C VAL A 393 11.62 9.83 2.66
N GLU A 394 10.44 9.29 2.96
CA GLU A 394 9.71 9.58 4.19
C GLU A 394 9.44 8.27 4.95
N MET A 395 10.04 8.13 6.13
CA MET A 395 9.79 7.05 7.08
C MET A 395 8.98 7.62 8.25
N LEU A 396 7.66 7.59 8.09
CA LEU A 396 6.70 8.26 8.96
C LEU A 396 6.15 7.30 10.01
N GLY A 397 6.01 7.80 11.23
CA GLY A 397 5.49 7.09 12.39
C GLY A 397 5.48 7.99 13.62
N THR A 398 4.41 7.90 14.40
CA THR A 398 4.27 8.56 15.71
C THR A 398 4.60 7.62 16.88
N GLY A 399 4.70 6.32 16.63
CA GLY A 399 5.23 5.34 17.60
C GLY A 399 6.76 5.34 17.69
N ASP A 400 7.32 4.21 18.15
CA ASP A 400 8.77 4.03 18.26
C ASP A 400 9.36 3.60 16.91
N ILE A 401 10.46 4.27 16.50
CA ILE A 401 11.22 3.94 15.29
C ILE A 401 12.58 3.38 15.71
N ARG A 402 12.89 2.16 15.27
CA ARG A 402 14.15 1.48 15.56
C ARG A 402 14.89 1.15 14.27
N VAL A 403 16.08 1.69 14.07
CA VAL A 403 16.95 1.35 12.95
C VAL A 403 17.99 0.36 13.44
N ILE A 404 17.91 -0.89 12.98
CA ILE A 404 18.81 -1.99 13.37
C ILE A 404 19.83 -2.34 12.28
N GLY A 405 19.54 -2.03 11.02
CA GLY A 405 20.47 -2.26 9.91
C GLY A 405 21.12 -0.98 9.41
N SER A 406 21.88 -1.10 8.32
CA SER A 406 22.50 0.04 7.65
C SER A 406 21.58 0.57 6.55
N VAL A 407 21.19 1.84 6.66
CA VAL A 407 20.40 2.54 5.65
C VAL A 407 21.33 3.46 4.88
N SER A 408 21.38 3.31 3.55
CA SER A 408 22.26 4.11 2.70
C SER A 408 21.54 4.67 1.48
N THR A 409 22.04 5.78 0.94
CA THR A 409 21.55 6.38 -0.31
C THR A 409 22.63 6.46 -1.37
N GLN A 410 22.24 6.31 -2.64
CA GLN A 410 23.10 6.59 -3.80
C GLN A 410 22.76 7.94 -4.43
N GLY A 411 23.77 8.75 -4.75
CA GLY A 411 23.57 10.09 -5.34
C GLY A 411 23.38 11.19 -4.29
N SER A 412 23.18 12.43 -4.75
CA SER A 412 23.12 13.64 -3.89
C SER A 412 21.81 14.42 -4.05
N GLY A 413 21.52 15.31 -3.09
CA GLY A 413 20.38 16.24 -3.16
C GLY A 413 19.03 15.61 -2.82
N ARG A 414 19.00 14.54 -2.04
CA ARG A 414 17.76 13.94 -1.54
C ARG A 414 17.34 14.55 -0.21
N SER A 415 16.05 14.51 0.08
CA SER A 415 15.54 14.71 1.44
C SER A 415 15.15 13.36 2.05
N VAL A 416 15.60 13.10 3.27
CA VAL A 416 15.23 11.91 4.04
C VAL A 416 14.63 12.36 5.36
N ARG A 417 13.36 12.02 5.60
CA ARG A 417 12.66 12.33 6.86
C ARG A 417 12.39 11.04 7.62
N ILE A 418 12.79 10.99 8.88
CA ILE A 418 12.52 9.88 9.80
C ILE A 418 11.76 10.42 11.01
N GLY A 419 10.56 9.87 11.23
CA GLY A 419 9.68 10.24 12.34
C GLY A 419 8.66 11.33 12.02
N GLY A 420 7.62 11.37 12.86
CA GLY A 420 6.47 12.23 12.68
C GLY A 420 5.41 11.64 11.76
N GLY A 421 4.28 12.34 11.61
CA GLY A 421 3.17 11.90 10.76
C GLY A 421 3.13 12.60 9.40
N LEU A 422 2.06 12.32 8.65
CA LEU A 422 1.65 13.09 7.47
C LEU A 422 1.28 14.54 7.85
N ALA A 423 0.61 14.71 8.99
CA ALA A 423 0.42 15.99 9.65
C ALA A 423 1.62 16.33 10.54
N ASP A 424 1.66 17.55 11.06
CA ASP A 424 2.57 17.88 12.15
C ASP A 424 2.45 16.86 13.29
N GLY A 425 3.58 16.29 13.70
CA GLY A 425 3.66 15.27 14.74
C GLY A 425 5.09 14.73 14.87
N ASN A 426 5.39 14.01 15.94
CA ASN A 426 6.74 13.51 16.21
C ASN A 426 6.67 12.01 16.55
N ALA A 427 7.72 11.26 16.23
CA ALA A 427 7.87 9.89 16.73
C ALA A 427 7.98 9.90 18.27
N ASN A 428 7.52 8.84 18.94
CA ASN A 428 7.68 8.70 20.38
C ASN A 428 9.17 8.53 20.75
N ALA A 429 9.89 7.72 19.97
CA ALA A 429 11.33 7.59 20.04
C ALA A 429 11.90 7.25 18.65
N ILE A 430 13.14 7.69 18.40
CA ILE A 430 13.95 7.27 17.25
C ILE A 430 15.26 6.72 17.81
N HIS A 431 15.44 5.41 17.71
CA HIS A 431 16.65 4.71 18.17
C HIS A 431 17.38 4.11 16.97
N VAL A 432 18.61 4.57 16.71
CA VAL A 432 19.52 3.94 15.74
C VAL A 432 20.47 3.03 16.49
N VAL A 433 20.16 1.74 16.45
CA VAL A 433 20.75 0.70 17.28
C VAL A 433 22.00 0.16 16.63
N ALA A 434 23.11 0.84 16.92
CA ALA A 434 24.41 0.50 16.38
C ALA A 434 24.92 -0.84 16.93
N THR A 435 25.56 -1.61 16.07
CA THR A 435 26.47 -2.69 16.45
C THR A 435 27.93 -2.28 16.21
N ARG A 436 28.87 -3.04 16.80
CA ARG A 436 30.32 -2.78 16.67
C ARG A 436 30.82 -2.94 15.23
N ASP A 437 30.22 -3.87 14.49
CA ASP A 437 30.61 -4.33 13.15
C ASP A 437 29.89 -3.61 11.99
N GLY A 438 28.95 -2.71 12.26
CA GLY A 438 28.36 -1.82 11.23
C GLY A 438 26.84 -1.92 11.02
N GLY A 439 26.11 -2.66 11.85
CA GLY A 439 24.64 -2.59 11.94
C GLY A 439 24.17 -1.30 12.62
N GLY A 440 22.94 -0.85 12.35
CA GLY A 440 22.35 0.39 12.86
C GLY A 440 23.10 1.65 12.43
N ARG A 441 22.94 2.04 11.17
CA ARG A 441 23.65 3.17 10.55
C ARG A 441 22.74 3.96 9.61
N LEU A 442 22.95 5.28 9.54
CA LEU A 442 22.25 6.19 8.63
C LEU A 442 23.27 6.89 7.71
N LEU A 443 23.59 6.27 6.58
CA LEU A 443 24.66 6.70 5.67
C LEU A 443 24.08 7.45 4.46
N PHE A 444 23.77 8.73 4.66
CA PHE A 444 23.07 9.58 3.70
C PHE A 444 23.98 10.64 3.08
N ASP A 445 25.20 10.25 2.70
CA ASP A 445 26.18 11.15 2.08
C ASP A 445 25.54 11.97 0.94
N GLY A 446 25.60 13.29 1.05
CA GLY A 446 25.04 14.18 0.03
C GLY A 446 23.53 14.48 0.13
N SER A 447 22.82 13.94 1.12
CA SER A 447 21.39 14.16 1.34
C SER A 447 21.09 15.01 2.59
N ASP A 448 19.96 15.70 2.57
CA ASP A 448 19.42 16.46 3.70
C ASP A 448 18.54 15.55 4.55
N VAL A 449 18.86 15.42 5.84
CA VAL A 449 18.21 14.49 6.76
C VAL A 449 17.42 15.25 7.81
N GLU A 450 16.17 14.86 8.05
CA GLU A 450 15.35 15.35 9.16
C GLU A 450 15.02 14.19 10.11
N LEU A 451 15.38 14.33 11.38
CA LEU A 451 14.97 13.43 12.46
C LEU A 451 13.96 14.16 13.34
N ARG A 452 12.75 13.60 13.47
CA ARG A 452 11.63 14.22 14.19
C ARG A 452 11.03 13.25 15.22
N GLY A 453 11.48 13.34 16.46
CA GLY A 453 11.04 12.43 17.53
C GLY A 453 11.23 13.00 18.92
N THR A 454 10.39 12.62 19.88
CA THR A 454 10.44 13.10 21.26
C THR A 454 11.77 12.74 21.91
N ARG A 455 12.25 11.53 21.68
CA ARG A 455 13.52 11.00 22.19
C ARG A 455 14.33 10.45 21.03
N ILE A 456 15.55 10.94 20.83
CA ILE A 456 16.43 10.48 19.74
C ILE A 456 17.72 9.96 20.35
N ALA A 457 18.10 8.73 20.02
CA ALA A 457 19.35 8.12 20.49
C ALA A 457 20.03 7.33 19.36
N ILE A 458 21.32 7.56 19.15
CA ILE A 458 22.15 6.84 18.18
C ILE A 458 23.38 6.30 18.89
N GLY A 459 23.58 4.99 18.89
CA GLY A 459 24.74 4.35 19.52
C GLY A 459 24.53 2.87 19.83
N LEU A 460 25.43 2.28 20.61
CA LEU A 460 25.46 0.84 20.85
C LEU A 460 24.25 0.34 21.66
N ALA A 461 23.74 -0.82 21.27
CA ALA A 461 23.03 -1.72 22.17
C ALA A 461 23.70 -3.10 22.14
N PRO A 462 23.96 -3.73 23.30
CA PRO A 462 23.57 -3.28 24.64
C PRO A 462 24.49 -2.20 25.22
N GLY A 463 24.01 -1.48 26.24
CA GLY A 463 24.85 -0.67 27.13
C GLY A 463 24.67 0.85 27.05
N PHE A 464 24.39 1.42 25.87
CA PHE A 464 24.03 2.84 25.75
C PHE A 464 22.53 3.01 25.55
N ILE A 465 21.97 2.55 24.43
CA ILE A 465 20.55 2.76 24.12
C ILE A 465 19.64 2.09 25.15
N ASP A 466 19.98 0.87 25.59
CA ASP A 466 19.17 0.11 26.55
C ASP A 466 19.08 0.79 27.93
N THR A 467 19.96 1.75 28.23
CA THR A 467 19.91 2.51 29.49
C THR A 467 18.84 3.59 29.47
N LEU A 468 18.41 4.06 28.29
CA LEU A 468 17.50 5.19 28.12
C LEU A 468 16.04 4.73 28.24
N GLN A 469 15.49 4.83 29.45
CA GLN A 469 14.11 4.44 29.73
C GLN A 469 13.09 5.45 29.16
N PRO A 470 11.81 5.08 29.01
CA PRO A 470 10.77 6.05 28.67
C PRO A 470 10.47 7.08 29.77
N GLY A 471 9.97 8.25 29.36
CA GLY A 471 9.47 9.29 30.26
C GLY A 471 10.56 9.97 31.10
N ALA A 472 10.19 10.41 32.31
CA ALA A 472 11.05 11.21 33.19
C ALA A 472 12.35 10.50 33.59
N ALA A 473 12.34 9.16 33.70
CA ALA A 473 13.53 8.38 33.99
C ALA A 473 14.57 8.51 32.86
N GLY A 474 14.12 8.42 31.61
CA GLY A 474 14.97 8.64 30.43
C GLY A 474 15.58 10.02 30.37
N ILE A 475 14.78 11.05 30.72
CA ILE A 475 15.26 12.44 30.77
C ILE A 475 16.39 12.59 31.79
N ALA A 476 16.21 12.05 33.00
CA ALA A 476 17.24 12.10 34.04
C ALA A 476 18.50 11.30 33.65
N GLN A 477 18.32 10.14 33.01
CA GLN A 477 19.43 9.32 32.51
C GLN A 477 20.20 10.06 31.40
N ALA A 478 19.51 10.67 30.45
CA ALA A 478 20.13 11.48 29.40
C ALA A 478 20.97 12.62 29.99
N GLN A 479 20.44 13.35 30.98
CA GLN A 479 21.18 14.40 31.68
C GLN A 479 22.42 13.85 32.41
N SER A 480 22.30 12.70 33.06
CA SER A 480 23.44 12.03 33.71
C SER A 480 24.51 11.60 32.71
N LEU A 481 24.13 11.14 31.52
CA LEU A 481 25.06 10.74 30.47
C LEU A 481 25.81 11.96 29.90
N ILE A 482 25.11 13.08 29.68
CA ILE A 482 25.67 14.34 29.17
C ILE A 482 26.62 14.98 30.20
N GLY A 483 26.28 14.95 31.48
CA GLY A 483 27.06 15.59 32.54
C GLY A 483 28.31 14.81 32.98
N ASN A 484 28.47 13.55 32.56
CA ASN A 484 29.53 12.66 33.02
C ASN A 484 30.43 12.21 31.86
N GLY A 485 31.69 12.66 31.87
CA GLY A 485 32.69 12.28 30.86
C GLY A 485 33.07 10.80 30.87
N ASN A 486 32.80 10.09 31.97
CA ASN A 486 32.98 8.64 32.08
C ASN A 486 31.66 7.89 31.86
N SER A 487 30.80 8.38 30.98
CA SER A 487 29.55 7.71 30.63
C SER A 487 29.65 6.97 29.28
N ALA A 488 28.70 6.08 29.03
CA ALA A 488 28.56 5.35 27.77
C ALA A 488 28.38 6.28 26.55
N LEU A 489 27.95 7.53 26.76
CA LEU A 489 27.81 8.54 25.70
C LEU A 489 29.18 9.01 25.17
N TYR A 490 30.17 9.15 26.05
CA TYR A 490 31.51 9.65 25.72
C TYR A 490 32.52 8.53 25.46
N ASN A 491 32.36 7.38 26.13
CA ASN A 491 33.21 6.21 25.99
C ASN A 491 32.39 4.98 25.59
N PRO A 492 32.49 4.50 24.34
CA PRO A 492 31.72 3.35 23.88
C PRO A 492 32.12 2.05 24.61
N GLN A 493 33.34 1.96 25.17
CA GLN A 493 33.77 0.83 25.99
C GLN A 493 32.87 0.60 27.22
N LEU A 494 32.36 1.68 27.81
CA LEU A 494 31.42 1.63 28.94
C LEU A 494 29.98 1.34 28.49
N GLY A 495 29.71 1.54 27.20
CA GLY A 495 28.41 1.38 26.56
C GLY A 495 28.29 0.14 25.68
N GLY A 496 29.10 -0.90 25.91
CA GLY A 496 29.01 -2.14 25.17
C GLY A 496 30.19 -2.47 24.26
N GLY A 497 31.28 -1.69 24.25
CA GLY A 497 32.58 -2.01 23.61
C GLY A 497 33.01 -1.06 22.51
N PHE A 498 34.19 -1.28 21.91
CA PHE A 498 34.68 -0.44 20.81
C PHE A 498 34.00 -0.76 19.48
N TYR A 499 33.84 0.27 18.64
CA TYR A 499 33.48 0.12 17.24
C TYR A 499 34.68 -0.37 16.44
N ASP A 500 34.44 -1.14 15.38
CA ASP A 500 35.51 -1.56 14.49
C ASP A 500 36.09 -0.34 13.72
N PRO A 501 37.39 -0.31 13.40
CA PRO A 501 38.06 0.85 12.81
C PRO A 501 37.43 1.43 11.53
N GLY A 502 36.62 0.65 10.80
CA GLY A 502 35.88 1.09 9.60
C GLY A 502 34.41 1.44 9.82
N SER A 503 33.87 1.20 11.02
CA SER A 503 32.43 1.25 11.32
C SER A 503 32.07 2.36 12.32
N THR A 504 32.96 3.34 12.52
CA THR A 504 32.79 4.42 13.52
C THR A 504 31.77 5.48 13.10
N THR A 505 31.53 5.71 11.81
CA THR A 505 30.48 6.66 11.38
C THR A 505 29.10 6.04 11.56
N THR A 506 28.28 6.59 12.46
CA THR A 506 26.90 6.17 12.72
C THR A 506 25.86 6.91 11.90
N LEU A 507 26.12 8.18 11.58
CA LEU A 507 25.27 9.00 10.72
C LEU A 507 26.12 9.89 9.83
N SER A 508 25.86 9.87 8.52
CA SER A 508 26.43 10.82 7.57
C SER A 508 25.33 11.52 6.76
N ALA A 509 25.50 12.83 6.51
CA ALA A 509 24.52 13.65 5.79
C ALA A 509 25.16 14.93 5.23
N ARG A 510 24.55 15.51 4.17
CA ARG A 510 24.87 16.86 3.70
C ARG A 510 24.41 17.92 4.70
N SER A 511 23.18 17.79 5.19
CA SER A 511 22.67 18.61 6.29
C SER A 511 21.80 17.75 7.20
N LEU A 512 21.77 18.08 8.50
CA LEU A 512 20.96 17.40 9.49
C LEU A 512 20.06 18.40 10.21
N THR A 513 18.76 18.13 10.22
CA THR A 513 17.77 18.81 11.05
C THR A 513 17.29 17.86 12.13
N VAL A 514 17.44 18.26 13.39
CA VAL A 514 16.99 17.49 14.56
C VAL A 514 15.88 18.28 15.25
N ARG A 515 14.69 17.68 15.34
CA ARG A 515 13.53 18.21 16.05
C ARG A 515 13.15 17.24 17.15
N PHE A 516 13.28 17.65 18.40
CA PHE A 516 13.09 16.75 19.54
C PHE A 516 12.33 17.35 20.72
N GLY A 517 11.82 16.49 21.59
CA GLY A 517 11.10 16.91 22.80
C GLY A 517 12.02 16.92 24.01
N ASP A 518 12.51 15.73 24.36
CA ASP A 518 13.20 15.43 25.61
C ASP A 518 14.72 15.44 25.45
N TYR A 519 15.25 14.63 24.52
CA TYR A 519 16.68 14.59 24.26
C TYR A 519 17.00 14.12 22.85
N ALA A 520 18.17 14.54 22.35
CA ALA A 520 18.81 13.94 21.18
C ALA A 520 20.29 13.64 21.49
N LEU A 521 20.61 12.35 21.59
CA LEU A 521 21.92 11.86 21.98
C LEU A 521 22.56 11.07 20.84
N PHE A 522 23.77 11.43 20.47
CA PHE A 522 24.58 10.70 19.50
C PHE A 522 25.84 10.26 20.24
N GLN A 523 26.11 8.96 20.32
CA GLN A 523 27.24 8.41 21.06
C GLN A 523 28.57 8.74 20.36
N ASN A 524 29.61 9.03 21.13
CA ASN A 524 30.98 9.02 20.61
C ASN A 524 31.38 7.59 20.28
N THR A 525 31.78 7.37 19.02
CA THR A 525 32.14 6.04 18.52
C THR A 525 33.64 5.82 18.42
N ALA A 526 34.43 6.88 18.60
CA ALA A 526 35.89 6.79 18.59
C ALA A 526 36.45 6.18 19.88
N ILE A 527 37.76 5.93 19.88
CA ILE A 527 38.49 5.61 21.11
C ILE A 527 38.50 6.83 22.06
N PRO A 528 38.70 6.62 23.38
CA PRO A 528 38.69 7.70 24.35
C PRO A 528 39.72 8.79 24.00
N GLY A 529 39.27 10.05 23.97
CA GLY A 529 40.10 11.20 23.57
C GLY A 529 39.96 11.63 22.11
N GLU A 530 39.36 10.80 21.26
CA GLU A 530 39.00 11.13 19.88
C GLU A 530 37.48 11.31 19.73
N PHE A 531 37.04 11.89 18.60
CA PHE A 531 35.64 12.18 18.33
C PHE A 531 35.22 11.61 16.98
N SER A 532 34.25 10.68 17.00
CA SER A 532 33.62 10.14 15.80
C SER A 532 32.15 9.82 16.07
N GLY A 533 31.42 9.49 15.00
CA GLY A 533 29.99 9.15 15.04
C GLY A 533 29.24 9.87 13.93
N LEU A 534 29.18 11.19 14.01
CA LEU A 534 28.54 12.04 13.00
C LEU A 534 29.54 12.54 11.95
N LYS A 535 29.10 12.56 10.69
CA LYS A 535 29.80 13.21 9.57
C LYS A 535 28.82 14.11 8.82
N LEU A 536 28.84 15.40 9.12
CA LEU A 536 27.88 16.37 8.59
C LEU A 536 28.56 17.40 7.68
N GLY A 537 27.85 17.83 6.64
CA GLY A 537 28.31 18.92 5.78
C GLY A 537 29.28 18.48 4.70
N GLY A 538 30.06 19.43 4.21
CA GLY A 538 31.06 19.22 3.16
C GLY A 538 32.48 19.02 3.71
N ALA A 539 33.47 19.08 2.82
CA ALA A 539 34.88 19.19 3.23
C ALA A 539 35.22 20.64 3.59
N LEU A 540 36.37 20.86 4.23
CA LEU A 540 36.88 22.20 4.55
C LEU A 540 36.92 23.16 3.35
N GLY A 541 37.18 22.62 2.15
CA GLY A 541 37.21 23.40 0.90
C GLY A 541 35.84 23.65 0.23
N ALA A 542 34.75 23.06 0.75
CA ALA A 542 33.40 23.19 0.20
C ALA A 542 32.34 23.05 1.33
N PRO A 543 32.30 23.99 2.31
CA PRO A 543 31.41 23.89 3.45
C PRO A 543 29.93 24.02 3.07
N VAL A 544 29.07 23.33 3.82
CA VAL A 544 27.60 23.44 3.73
C VAL A 544 27.11 24.38 4.82
N SER A 545 26.16 25.26 4.49
CA SER A 545 25.53 26.18 5.45
C SER A 545 24.02 26.28 5.20
N PRO A 546 23.17 25.92 6.17
CA PRO A 546 23.50 25.26 7.44
C PRO A 546 23.78 23.76 7.26
N ALA A 547 24.78 23.24 7.97
CA ALA A 547 25.07 21.81 8.05
C ALA A 547 24.27 21.13 9.18
N LEU A 548 23.93 21.86 10.24
CA LEU A 548 23.21 21.35 11.39
C LEU A 548 22.13 22.35 11.84
N ARG A 549 20.91 21.86 12.02
CA ARG A 549 19.78 22.59 12.62
C ARG A 549 19.24 21.80 13.80
N ILE A 550 19.08 22.43 14.95
CA ILE A 550 18.54 21.80 16.16
C ILE A 550 17.46 22.69 16.73
N SER A 551 16.29 22.09 16.95
CA SER A 551 15.16 22.75 17.60
C SER A 551 14.46 21.79 18.55
N THR A 552 13.83 22.35 19.59
CA THR A 552 13.01 21.57 20.51
C THR A 552 11.54 21.98 20.40
N PHE A 553 10.64 21.02 20.63
CA PHE A 553 9.23 21.27 20.90
C PHE A 553 8.84 20.90 22.34
N GLY A 554 9.80 20.45 23.14
CA GLY A 554 9.62 20.10 24.55
C GLY A 554 9.93 21.27 25.48
N THR A 555 10.06 20.97 26.77
CA THR A 555 10.35 21.97 27.79
C THR A 555 11.83 22.40 27.71
N PRO A 556 12.16 23.66 27.38
CA PRO A 556 13.53 24.08 27.09
C PRO A 556 14.57 23.76 28.17
N GLY A 557 14.20 23.86 29.46
CA GLY A 557 15.11 23.59 30.57
C GLY A 557 15.39 22.10 30.83
N GLN A 558 14.62 21.20 30.21
CA GLN A 558 14.77 19.75 30.32
C GLN A 558 15.34 19.13 29.04
N ALA A 559 15.07 19.78 27.90
CA ALA A 559 15.58 19.40 26.59
C ALA A 559 17.11 19.46 26.55
N SER A 560 17.75 18.37 26.13
CA SER A 560 19.21 18.28 26.08
C SER A 560 19.72 17.61 24.81
N VAL A 561 20.90 18.04 24.36
CA VAL A 561 21.52 17.54 23.13
C VAL A 561 22.99 17.26 23.36
N ALA A 562 23.46 16.12 22.85
CA ALA A 562 24.89 15.82 22.82
C ALA A 562 25.24 15.07 21.54
N LEU A 563 26.26 15.57 20.84
CA LEU A 563 26.67 15.04 19.54
C LEU A 563 28.19 15.02 19.37
N PHE A 564 28.71 13.98 18.72
CA PHE A 564 30.15 13.77 18.50
C PHE A 564 30.45 13.43 17.04
N GLY A 565 31.53 14.00 16.51
CA GLY A 565 32.02 13.79 15.15
C GLY A 565 32.49 15.06 14.45
N THR A 566 32.29 15.12 13.13
CA THR A 566 32.77 16.18 12.25
C THR A 566 31.64 17.00 11.64
N ILE A 567 31.82 18.32 11.54
CA ILE A 567 30.92 19.25 10.86
C ILE A 567 31.74 20.08 9.87
N ASN A 568 31.43 20.00 8.57
CA ASN A 568 32.23 20.60 7.49
C ASN A 568 33.73 20.21 7.51
N GLY A 569 34.02 18.98 7.96
CA GLY A 569 35.39 18.48 8.13
C GLY A 569 36.14 19.02 9.35
N ILE A 570 35.46 19.73 10.27
CA ILE A 570 36.02 20.24 11.52
C ILE A 570 35.59 19.34 12.67
N ASP A 571 36.54 18.94 13.52
CA ASP A 571 36.35 18.09 14.69
C ASP A 571 36.72 18.82 16.00
N GLY A 572 36.76 18.05 17.09
CA GLY A 572 37.20 18.53 18.40
C GLY A 572 36.34 19.68 18.95
N ALA A 573 36.94 20.46 19.85
CA ALA A 573 36.30 21.63 20.45
C ALA A 573 35.97 22.71 19.40
N SER A 574 36.73 22.78 18.30
CA SER A 574 36.54 23.74 17.20
C SER A 574 35.18 23.57 16.52
N ALA A 575 34.66 22.35 16.44
CA ALA A 575 33.32 22.10 15.89
C ALA A 575 32.21 22.78 16.71
N ALA A 576 32.39 22.95 18.03
CA ALA A 576 31.42 23.61 18.90
C ALA A 576 31.36 25.13 18.70
N LEU A 577 32.37 25.73 18.05
CA LEU A 577 32.50 27.17 17.82
C LEU A 577 31.93 27.64 16.48
N LEU A 578 31.51 26.72 15.59
CA LEU A 578 31.15 27.08 14.21
C LEU A 578 29.95 28.02 14.10
N GLY A 579 29.03 27.99 15.06
CA GLY A 579 27.93 28.95 15.19
C GLY A 579 27.08 29.15 13.93
N ASN A 580 26.21 30.17 13.94
CA ASN A 580 25.40 30.56 12.78
C ASN A 580 26.33 31.22 11.72
N PRO A 581 26.28 30.85 10.42
CA PRO A 581 25.23 30.10 9.73
C PRO A 581 25.48 28.60 9.52
N VAL A 582 26.54 28.03 10.08
CA VAL A 582 26.87 26.60 9.89
C VAL A 582 26.02 25.71 10.80
N ILE A 583 25.92 26.08 12.07
CA ILE A 583 25.18 25.42 13.14
C ILE A 583 24.09 26.39 13.63
N ASN A 584 22.83 26.01 13.44
CA ASN A 584 21.69 26.76 13.95
C ASN A 584 21.03 25.95 15.07
N ILE A 585 21.23 26.38 16.31
CA ILE A 585 20.63 25.77 17.51
C ILE A 585 19.74 26.82 18.15
N ASP A 586 18.52 26.43 18.54
CA ASP A 586 17.64 27.29 19.33
C ASP A 586 18.39 27.83 20.57
N PRO A 587 18.47 29.17 20.77
CA PRO A 587 19.23 29.76 21.87
C PRO A 587 18.90 29.19 23.26
N VAL A 588 17.66 28.74 23.47
CA VAL A 588 17.22 28.16 24.75
C VAL A 588 17.89 26.82 25.06
N LEU A 589 18.39 26.11 24.04
CA LEU A 589 19.06 24.82 24.18
C LEU A 589 20.56 24.95 24.42
N LEU A 590 21.18 26.10 24.13
CA LEU A 590 22.63 26.29 24.21
C LEU A 590 23.24 25.91 25.58
N PRO A 591 22.63 26.22 26.73
CA PRO A 591 23.19 25.85 28.04
C PRO A 591 23.29 24.33 28.26
N ASN A 592 22.42 23.55 27.61
CA ASN A 592 22.29 22.10 27.78
C ASN A 592 22.72 21.31 26.54
N SER A 593 23.36 21.97 25.57
CA SER A 593 23.78 21.37 24.31
C SER A 593 25.30 21.21 24.25
N ARG A 594 25.76 20.01 23.90
CA ARG A 594 27.19 19.70 23.76
C ARG A 594 27.54 19.19 22.36
N ILE A 595 28.65 19.69 21.82
CA ILE A 595 29.26 19.25 20.57
C ILE A 595 30.70 18.83 20.89
N ASN A 596 31.06 17.57 20.60
CA ASN A 596 32.36 17.00 20.94
C ASN A 596 32.74 17.21 22.42
N GLY A 597 31.75 17.12 23.31
CA GLY A 597 31.91 17.32 24.75
C GLY A 597 31.97 18.76 25.26
N CYS A 598 32.09 19.75 24.39
CA CYS A 598 32.10 21.19 24.74
C CYS A 598 30.72 21.82 24.60
N LEU A 599 30.44 22.90 25.35
CA LEU A 599 29.17 23.63 25.24
C LEU A 599 29.04 24.26 23.85
N ALA A 600 27.90 24.04 23.20
CA ALA A 600 27.62 24.56 21.87
C ALA A 600 27.63 26.10 21.86
N GLY A 601 28.23 26.70 20.83
CA GLY A 601 28.30 28.15 20.63
C GLY A 601 29.40 28.88 21.44
N SER A 602 29.88 28.30 22.54
CA SER A 602 30.96 28.89 23.36
C SER A 602 32.27 28.10 23.31
N GLY A 603 32.22 26.79 23.02
CA GLY A 603 33.38 25.90 23.12
C GLY A 603 33.91 25.73 24.55
N ALA A 604 33.24 26.28 25.56
CA ALA A 604 33.66 26.22 26.96
C ALA A 604 33.19 24.94 27.66
N GLY A 605 33.72 24.68 28.86
CA GLY A 605 33.24 23.60 29.72
C GLY A 605 33.36 22.21 29.11
N CYS A 606 34.38 21.98 28.28
CA CYS A 606 34.62 20.70 27.61
C CYS A 606 34.78 19.57 28.62
N ILE A 607 33.93 18.57 28.48
CA ILE A 607 34.03 17.32 29.20
C ILE A 607 34.70 16.33 28.26
N ASN A 608 35.86 15.81 28.65
CA ASN A 608 36.53 14.71 27.98
C ASN A 608 36.55 13.47 28.90
N THR A 609 36.70 12.30 28.29
CA THR A 609 37.04 11.07 29.03
C THR A 609 38.44 11.22 29.61
N ILE A 610 38.57 11.22 30.94
CA ILE A 610 39.87 11.21 31.60
C ILE A 610 40.46 9.80 31.45
N VAL A 611 41.41 9.62 30.55
CA VAL A 611 42.21 8.39 30.49
C VAL A 611 43.24 8.46 31.62
N ILE A 612 42.89 7.96 32.80
CA ILE A 612 43.92 7.62 33.80
C ILE A 612 44.56 6.34 33.29
N GLN A 613 45.62 6.45 32.49
CA GLN A 613 46.61 5.38 32.47
C GLN A 613 47.34 5.48 33.80
N PRO A 614 47.22 4.52 34.74
CA PRO A 614 48.28 4.38 35.71
C PRO A 614 49.51 4.02 34.88
N THR A 615 50.42 4.97 34.69
CA THR A 615 51.80 4.64 34.42
C THR A 615 52.28 3.89 35.66
N LEU A 616 52.09 2.58 35.66
CA LEU A 616 52.91 1.69 36.45
C LEU A 616 54.32 1.86 35.88
N GLN A 617 55.05 2.85 36.43
CA GLN A 617 56.50 2.81 36.42
C GLN A 617 56.87 1.54 37.17
N VAL A 618 56.99 0.44 36.44
CA VAL A 618 57.75 -0.69 36.92
C VAL A 618 59.17 -0.15 37.05
N PHE A 619 59.56 0.21 38.27
CA PHE A 619 60.95 0.35 38.61
C PHE A 619 61.57 -1.03 38.38
N ASP A 620 62.32 -1.16 37.30
CA ASP A 620 63.22 -2.29 37.08
C ASP A 620 64.34 -2.17 38.11
N TRP A 621 64.20 -2.86 39.23
CA TRP A 621 65.29 -3.12 40.16
C TRP A 621 66.18 -4.22 39.56
N SER A 622 66.98 -3.88 38.56
CA SER A 622 68.17 -4.63 38.21
C SER A 622 69.31 -4.22 39.15
N SER A 623 69.37 -4.93 40.26
CA SER A 623 70.32 -4.78 41.37
C SER A 623 71.69 -5.38 41.05
N GLU A 624 72.49 -4.76 40.17
CA GLU A 624 73.88 -5.20 39.93
C GLU A 624 74.99 -4.16 40.21
N GLU A 625 74.68 -2.90 40.52
CA GLU A 625 75.73 -1.88 40.78
C GLU A 625 75.87 -1.42 42.25
N VAL A 626 75.20 -2.04 43.23
CA VAL A 626 75.14 -1.50 44.62
C VAL A 626 75.81 -2.38 45.69
N PHE A 627 76.42 -3.52 45.34
CA PHE A 627 77.19 -4.32 46.32
C PHE A 627 78.64 -4.58 45.88
N GLY A 628 79.46 -3.53 45.95
CA GLY A 628 80.90 -3.66 46.06
C GLY A 628 81.28 -4.23 47.43
N ILE A 629 81.69 -5.49 47.44
CA ILE A 629 82.22 -6.19 48.60
C ILE A 629 83.63 -5.68 48.89
N SER A 630 83.79 -4.79 49.87
CA SER A 630 84.97 -4.79 50.73
C SER A 630 84.52 -4.72 52.18
N ARG A 631 84.56 -5.88 52.84
CA ARG A 631 84.43 -5.98 54.29
C ARG A 631 85.79 -5.61 54.87
N ASP A 632 85.84 -4.50 55.59
CA ASP A 632 86.69 -4.46 56.77
C ASP A 632 85.93 -3.78 57.92
N VAL A 633 85.90 -4.49 59.05
CA VAL A 633 85.07 -4.21 60.21
C VAL A 633 85.96 -3.64 61.29
N THR A 634 85.86 -2.35 61.57
CA THR A 634 86.24 -1.80 62.87
C THR A 634 85.30 -0.65 63.24
N VAL A 635 84.43 -0.91 64.21
CA VAL A 635 83.78 0.13 65.03
C VAL A 635 84.62 0.25 66.31
N PRO A 636 84.76 1.43 66.91
CA PRO A 636 83.83 1.73 68.00
C PRO A 636 83.34 3.18 68.04
N PHE A 637 82.08 3.28 68.47
CA PHE A 637 81.31 4.41 68.97
C PHE A 637 82.10 5.66 69.43
N ALA A 638 81.63 6.84 69.00
CA ALA A 638 81.29 7.93 69.93
C ALA A 638 80.34 8.95 69.25
N PRO A 639 79.32 9.46 69.98
CA PRO A 639 78.21 10.23 69.44
C PRO A 639 78.53 11.73 69.41
N LEU A 640 78.22 12.41 68.31
CA LEU A 640 78.16 13.87 68.28
C LEU A 640 76.70 14.30 68.42
N VAL A 641 76.33 14.54 69.68
CA VAL A 641 75.23 15.42 70.06
C VAL A 641 75.52 16.80 69.46
N GLY A 642 74.50 17.37 68.81
CA GLY A 642 74.65 18.63 68.09
C GLY A 642 74.97 19.82 68.99
N SER A 643 75.70 20.76 68.40
CA SER A 643 75.48 22.19 68.50
C SER A 643 76.33 22.87 67.41
N ASN A 644 75.75 23.90 66.77
CA ASN A 644 76.37 25.02 66.03
C ASN A 644 77.34 24.75 64.84
N ASN A 645 76.88 25.16 63.65
CA ASN A 645 77.63 25.67 62.46
C ASN A 645 76.54 25.95 61.39
N GLU A 646 76.00 27.15 61.17
CA GLU A 646 76.60 28.49 61.17
C GLU A 646 77.93 28.55 60.40
N GLU A 647 77.91 28.08 59.15
CA GLU A 647 78.81 28.57 58.10
C GLU A 647 78.27 28.16 56.72
N LEU A 648 77.37 28.97 56.15
CA LEU A 648 77.41 29.32 54.71
C LEU A 648 76.43 30.46 54.36
N LEU A 649 76.36 31.48 55.22
CA LEU A 649 75.78 32.79 54.91
C LEU A 649 76.78 33.87 55.30
N THR A 650 77.82 34.02 54.50
CA THR A 650 78.63 35.24 54.44
C THR A 650 78.93 35.49 52.97
N ASP A 651 78.01 36.16 52.29
CA ASP A 651 78.37 37.40 51.59
C ASP A 651 77.11 38.15 51.13
N LEU A 652 76.81 39.20 51.89
CA LEU A 652 76.10 40.42 51.47
C LEU A 652 77.11 41.56 51.66
N PRO A 653 77.13 42.59 50.79
CA PRO A 653 76.17 43.69 50.94
C PRO A 653 75.58 44.14 49.58
N ALA A 654 74.26 44.22 49.42
CA ALA A 654 73.36 45.31 49.83
C ALA A 654 73.67 46.68 49.19
N LEU A 655 72.77 47.15 48.30
CA LEU A 655 72.04 48.44 48.37
C LEU A 655 71.28 48.74 47.06
N ALA A 656 69.96 48.84 47.16
CA ALA A 656 69.03 49.38 46.14
C ALA A 656 68.81 50.90 46.39
N PRO A 657 67.82 51.60 45.80
CA PRO A 657 67.29 51.67 44.42
C PRO A 657 67.27 53.13 43.89
N GLN A 658 66.92 53.39 42.62
CA GLN A 658 65.96 54.47 42.23
C GLN A 658 65.72 54.55 40.71
N SER A 659 64.46 54.83 40.38
CA SER A 659 63.91 55.13 39.06
C SER A 659 64.07 56.59 38.67
N LEU A 660 64.22 56.89 37.38
CA LEU A 660 63.30 57.68 36.53
C LEU A 660 64.02 58.33 35.33
N THR A 661 63.22 58.51 34.28
CA THR A 661 63.30 59.53 33.23
C THR A 661 64.28 59.37 32.07
N ASP A 662 63.64 59.04 30.93
CA ASP A 662 63.59 59.86 29.71
C ASP A 662 64.62 59.67 28.59
N GLN A 663 64.03 59.68 27.39
CA GLN A 663 64.54 60.19 26.12
C GLN A 663 65.29 59.27 25.12
N LYS A 664 64.54 59.07 24.02
CA LYS A 664 64.90 59.20 22.59
C LYS A 664 65.18 57.88 21.86
N ALA A 665 64.26 57.45 20.98
CA ALA A 665 63.99 57.95 19.62
C ALA A 665 65.04 57.48 18.59
N LYS A 666 64.63 56.46 17.80
CA LYS A 666 64.74 56.26 16.33
C LYS A 666 66.09 56.50 15.62
N PRO A 667 66.40 55.79 14.51
CA PRO A 667 65.52 55.47 13.37
C PRO A 667 64.81 54.12 13.41
#